data_AF-A0A8S2JFM0-F1
#
_entry.id   AF-A0A8S2JFM0-F1
#
_cell.length_a   1.000
_cell.length_b   1.000
_cell.length_c   1.000
_cell.angle_alpha   90.00
_cell.angle_beta   90.00
_cell.angle_gamma   90.00
#
_symmetry.space_group_name_H-M   'P 1'
#
loop_
_entity.id
_entity.type
_entity.pdbx_description
1 polymer ?
#
loop_
_entity_poly.entity_id
_entity_poly.type
_entity_poly.pdbx_seq_one_letter_code
_entity_poly.pdbx_strand_id
1 'polypeptide(L)'
;MLIDTEGLLSVEKSDDEYDRRLILFCLAVSHLVIVNVAGEVTATLMKMLILCTDSLQKLGVNKVHRPTVHVVLNQKANPDAEMNRAAINKIKEELKKVNLDREIELNDNTFHTLPSAFKKERFSDDQTPATLLRTDPDFIENVQRLCARFVSTATKSLEQTREQFSDPLRWIQFAATVLDILRKFPDMTYFNDIREREQDDLMREWIRKILENTFTSKLRQELVGEAVEQNVKEIKTIFELKFQELCEKLSIELKNQLKLTGAVENVRKRSETFLNAQISSLLRAWIESAIMKNERHRLEDLVIKGETQFHDLIQKTIEKSGRLTEAQAGKVFDEMWNTSYPHIASTFEHDKQVQSALQFVYRNYHIFEKSNLPDIKILLPLLRYIPRSTEATPASPRAIIDKSALEQSDMQVVQTIQKVCIQDMSSHTPIQELPFRHDGTAEYTRKTIEEFKYLYVPTLIREYDKNYKDRKADIWSREFHLNLRRFILAKDSAPASHGEQPGIWKQLLHVGRSFDRLIDITLSVIILKENCGRRSVDIDLVQQLVGMILAHINEINNELDIFKLAASKHYQAMMHTCTVLLLTKFHYDEQWRFFDEVLSKVREKTSGWRAYFIAMVTQDPTADPRFAADIVKALLESVVRAFLTKAKEAIEKQVELDTKSLDRLSLLTELDIKGATMHDDELYAYVKNPLGALNNRFEERWKSTKTAIELAIEQLKQEHKTIIIQFFQTLQIIQQVLQQNKADKPTFISELFTTHGGLADVNILNKGRCVSLLLYAYFSRQNPIPRQFRVFNCDYSLSPIGTQMIERFPPPSEKVTAIMSTMADKFNSTSILNLVIFINTCFDQKTTTENNFEDQSKTVVSDLTNLANRLKQIFIDKQCRTPCPFCNRICDVDHTIDKRTAGGTGENLHRCQIGHQYRAFALVKYEKKNEKTGLHEA
;
A
#
# COMPACT_ATOMS: atom_id res chain seq x y z
N MET A 1 -62.15 33.29 8.85
CA MET A 1 -61.04 33.93 9.58
C MET A 1 -60.44 34.99 8.68
N LEU A 2 -60.12 36.17 9.20
CA LEU A 2 -59.49 37.25 8.46
C LEU A 2 -58.12 37.52 9.08
N ILE A 3 -57.11 37.73 8.23
CA ILE A 3 -55.75 38.04 8.64
C ILE A 3 -55.47 39.44 8.11
N ASP A 4 -55.26 40.37 9.03
CA ASP A 4 -54.74 41.69 8.68
C ASP A 4 -53.23 41.66 8.85
N THR A 5 -52.50 42.18 7.86
CA THR A 5 -51.05 42.15 7.82
C THR A 5 -50.48 43.55 8.00
N GLU A 6 -49.22 43.63 8.42
CA GLU A 6 -48.52 44.90 8.41
C GLU A 6 -48.43 45.48 6.98
N GLY A 7 -48.39 46.81 6.88
CA GLY A 7 -48.27 47.50 5.59
C GLY A 7 -46.94 47.17 4.91
N LEU A 8 -47.02 46.61 3.71
CA LEU A 8 -45.87 46.31 2.86
C LEU A 8 -45.21 47.60 2.37
N LEU A 9 -43.91 47.55 2.11
CA LEU A 9 -43.10 48.68 1.62
C LEU A 9 -43.14 49.90 2.55
N SER A 10 -43.27 49.68 3.85
CA SER A 10 -43.25 50.76 4.83
C SER A 10 -41.89 51.46 4.84
N VAL A 11 -41.91 52.78 4.60
CA VAL A 11 -40.72 53.64 4.61
C VAL A 11 -40.00 53.60 5.97
N GLU A 12 -40.72 53.27 7.05
CA GLU A 12 -40.18 53.25 8.42
C GLU A 12 -39.39 51.98 8.77
N LYS A 13 -39.57 50.87 8.04
CA LYS A 13 -38.99 49.55 8.39
C LYS A 13 -38.12 48.89 7.30
N SER A 14 -38.13 49.39 6.07
CA SER A 14 -37.32 48.97 4.89
C SER A 14 -36.70 47.55 4.93
N ASP A 15 -37.51 46.51 5.13
CA ASP A 15 -37.07 45.11 5.04
C ASP A 15 -37.85 44.39 3.94
N ASP A 16 -37.34 44.50 2.71
CA ASP A 16 -37.97 43.89 1.54
C ASP A 16 -38.01 42.35 1.62
N GLU A 17 -37.12 41.71 2.40
CA GLU A 17 -37.15 40.26 2.60
C GLU A 17 -38.29 39.86 3.52
N TYR A 18 -38.52 40.62 4.60
CA TYR A 18 -39.68 40.43 5.47
C TYR A 18 -40.99 40.57 4.70
N ASP A 19 -41.11 41.59 3.84
CA ASP A 19 -42.28 41.79 3.00
C ASP A 19 -42.52 40.61 2.05
N ARG A 20 -41.46 40.10 1.41
CA ARG A 20 -41.54 38.90 0.56
C ARG A 20 -41.95 37.65 1.34
N ARG A 21 -41.41 37.46 2.55
CA ARG A 21 -41.80 36.35 3.44
C ARG A 21 -43.26 36.44 3.83
N LEU A 22 -43.74 37.64 4.13
CA LEU A 22 -45.13 37.89 4.53
C LEU A 22 -46.10 37.64 3.36
N ILE A 23 -45.77 38.12 2.16
CA ILE A 23 -46.56 37.87 0.94
C ILE A 23 -46.60 36.38 0.62
N LEU A 24 -45.44 35.71 0.58
CA LEU A 24 -45.35 34.27 0.30
C LEU A 24 -46.12 33.46 1.35
N PHE A 25 -46.00 33.82 2.63
CA PHE A 25 -46.78 33.22 3.71
C PHE A 25 -48.28 33.36 3.46
N CYS A 26 -48.76 34.57 3.17
CA CYS A 26 -50.18 34.84 2.92
C CYS A 26 -50.73 34.06 1.73
N LEU A 27 -49.97 34.00 0.62
CA LEU A 27 -50.31 33.19 -0.55
C LEU A 27 -50.34 31.69 -0.21
N ALA A 28 -49.43 31.22 0.64
CA ALA A 28 -49.36 29.82 1.01
C ALA A 28 -50.46 29.39 2.01
N VAL A 29 -51.03 30.30 2.82
CA VAL A 29 -51.98 29.94 3.90
C VAL A 29 -53.41 30.43 3.71
N SER A 30 -53.69 31.20 2.66
CA SER A 30 -55.01 31.84 2.47
C SER A 30 -55.70 31.38 1.20
N HIS A 31 -57.01 31.09 1.30
CA HIS A 31 -57.87 30.82 0.13
C HIS A 31 -58.04 32.05 -0.76
N LEU A 32 -58.10 33.23 -0.12
CA LEU A 32 -58.30 34.51 -0.75
C LEU A 32 -57.28 35.48 -0.17
N VAL A 33 -56.56 36.19 -1.03
CA VAL A 33 -55.60 37.24 -0.64
C VAL A 33 -56.06 38.57 -1.23
N ILE A 34 -56.17 39.59 -0.40
CA ILE A 34 -56.54 40.95 -0.83
C ILE A 34 -55.29 41.81 -0.88
N VAL A 35 -54.95 42.27 -2.07
CA VAL A 35 -53.89 43.24 -2.31
C VAL A 35 -54.52 44.61 -2.43
N ASN A 36 -54.52 45.36 -1.32
CA ASN A 36 -55.08 46.70 -1.25
C ASN A 36 -53.98 47.74 -1.56
N VAL A 37 -54.16 48.52 -2.63
CA VAL A 37 -53.19 49.51 -3.11
C VAL A 37 -53.88 50.86 -3.23
N ALA A 38 -53.26 51.91 -2.70
CA ALA A 38 -53.71 53.27 -2.96
C ALA A 38 -53.30 53.70 -4.37
N GLY A 39 -54.26 54.06 -5.23
CA GLY A 39 -53.99 54.49 -6.60
C GLY A 39 -53.71 53.35 -7.59
N GLU A 40 -52.48 53.24 -8.09
CA GLU A 40 -52.10 52.30 -9.16
C GLU A 40 -51.12 51.22 -8.69
N VAL A 41 -51.13 50.06 -9.35
CA VAL A 41 -50.20 48.95 -9.05
C VAL A 41 -48.78 49.36 -9.47
N THR A 42 -47.87 49.42 -8.51
CA THR A 42 -46.46 49.76 -8.77
C THR A 42 -45.70 48.58 -9.36
N ALA A 43 -44.64 48.86 -10.13
CA ALA A 43 -43.76 47.83 -10.68
C ALA A 43 -43.07 46.99 -9.59
N THR A 44 -42.79 47.59 -8.43
CA THR A 44 -42.18 46.91 -7.28
C THR A 44 -43.11 45.84 -6.71
N LEU A 45 -44.38 46.18 -6.47
CA LEU A 45 -45.39 45.23 -5.99
C LEU A 45 -45.60 44.08 -6.99
N MET A 46 -45.61 44.40 -8.28
CA MET A 46 -45.72 43.41 -9.35
C MET A 46 -44.55 42.40 -9.34
N LYS A 47 -43.31 42.89 -9.21
CA LYS A 47 -42.12 42.03 -9.10
C LYS A 47 -42.16 41.13 -7.86
N MET A 48 -42.55 41.69 -6.71
CA MET A 48 -42.69 40.92 -5.48
C MET A 48 -43.74 39.83 -5.60
N LEU A 49 -44.90 40.14 -6.20
CA LEU A 49 -45.97 39.16 -6.42
C LEU A 49 -45.50 38.03 -7.34
N ILE A 50 -44.82 38.34 -8.44
CA ILE A 50 -44.26 37.35 -9.38
C ILE A 50 -43.24 36.45 -8.68
N LEU A 51 -42.28 37.03 -7.95
CA LEU A 51 -41.26 36.28 -7.21
C LEU A 51 -41.85 35.41 -6.11
N CYS A 52 -42.82 35.92 -5.35
CA CYS A 52 -43.51 35.13 -4.33
C CYS A 52 -44.36 34.03 -4.97
N THR A 53 -44.90 34.23 -6.17
CA THR A 53 -45.62 33.18 -6.91
C THR A 53 -44.67 32.08 -7.40
N ASP A 54 -43.48 32.42 -7.90
CA ASP A 54 -42.43 31.43 -8.23
C ASP A 54 -42.00 30.65 -6.98
N SER A 55 -41.84 31.35 -5.87
CA SER A 55 -41.44 30.74 -4.60
C SER A 55 -42.57 29.90 -4.00
N LEU A 56 -43.82 30.28 -4.23
CA LEU A 56 -45.00 29.49 -3.91
C LEU A 56 -45.00 28.19 -4.72
N GLN A 57 -44.68 28.23 -6.01
CA GLN A 57 -44.52 27.03 -6.85
C GLN A 57 -43.48 26.07 -6.23
N LYS A 58 -42.31 26.59 -5.88
CA LYS A 58 -41.17 25.82 -5.33
C LYS A 58 -41.38 25.31 -3.91
N LEU A 59 -42.31 25.89 -3.14
CA LEU A 59 -42.68 25.37 -1.83
C LEU A 59 -43.09 23.90 -1.92
N GLY A 60 -43.74 23.50 -3.03
CA GLY A 60 -44.00 22.13 -3.49
C GLY A 60 -44.92 21.29 -2.59
N VAL A 61 -44.95 21.54 -1.29
CA VAL A 61 -45.73 20.83 -0.26
C VAL A 61 -46.27 21.82 0.76
N ASN A 62 -47.43 21.52 1.34
CA ASN A 62 -48.10 22.32 2.39
C ASN A 62 -48.41 23.78 2.01
N LYS A 63 -49.12 24.02 0.90
CA LYS A 63 -49.69 25.34 0.55
C LYS A 63 -51.16 25.23 0.16
N VAL A 64 -51.90 26.33 0.26
CA VAL A 64 -53.21 26.46 -0.37
C VAL A 64 -53.03 26.36 -1.88
N HIS A 65 -53.80 25.48 -2.50
CA HIS A 65 -53.70 25.27 -3.94
C HIS A 65 -54.39 26.43 -4.65
N ARG A 66 -53.61 27.21 -5.40
CA ARG A 66 -54.09 28.28 -6.27
C ARG A 66 -54.98 29.33 -5.55
N PRO A 67 -54.42 30.11 -4.61
CA PRO A 67 -55.18 31.15 -3.91
C PRO A 67 -55.75 32.19 -4.88
N THR A 68 -56.97 32.67 -4.62
CA THR A 68 -57.59 33.72 -5.42
C THR A 68 -57.11 35.09 -4.94
N VAL A 69 -56.45 35.84 -5.83
CA VAL A 69 -55.87 37.15 -5.50
C VAL A 69 -56.81 38.24 -5.98
N HIS A 70 -57.34 39.01 -5.04
CA HIS A 70 -58.14 40.20 -5.30
C HIS A 70 -57.28 41.46 -5.19
N VAL A 71 -57.27 42.29 -6.23
CA VAL A 71 -56.56 43.58 -6.22
C VAL A 71 -57.56 44.70 -6.07
N VAL A 72 -57.43 45.48 -5.00
CA VAL A 72 -58.30 46.62 -4.70
C VAL A 72 -57.51 47.91 -4.86
N LEU A 73 -57.88 48.72 -5.85
CA LEU A 73 -57.32 50.03 -6.09
C LEU A 73 -58.17 51.06 -5.34
N ASN A 74 -57.71 51.43 -4.15
CA ASN A 74 -58.39 52.36 -3.27
C ASN A 74 -58.05 53.81 -3.60
N GLN A 75 -58.97 54.74 -3.31
CA GLN A 75 -58.82 56.19 -3.54
C GLN A 75 -58.59 56.57 -5.01
N LYS A 76 -59.12 55.79 -5.96
CA LYS A 76 -58.99 56.09 -7.39
C LYS A 76 -60.12 57.03 -7.83
N ALA A 77 -59.77 58.25 -8.26
CA ALA A 77 -60.75 59.28 -8.62
C ALA A 77 -61.55 58.98 -9.91
N ASN A 78 -61.01 58.16 -10.81
CA ASN A 78 -61.66 57.80 -12.07
C ASN A 78 -61.78 56.26 -12.19
N PRO A 79 -62.99 55.68 -12.11
CA PRO A 79 -63.24 54.24 -12.23
C PRO A 79 -63.27 53.78 -13.70
N ASP A 80 -62.29 54.21 -14.50
CA ASP A 80 -62.21 53.78 -15.90
C ASP A 80 -61.87 52.28 -15.99
N ALA A 81 -62.86 51.51 -16.41
CA ALA A 81 -62.77 50.06 -16.55
C ALA A 81 -61.72 49.63 -17.58
N GLU A 82 -61.41 50.45 -18.60
CA GLU A 82 -60.41 50.10 -19.62
C GLU A 82 -58.98 50.21 -19.11
N MET A 83 -58.65 51.28 -18.38
CA MET A 83 -57.33 51.43 -17.75
C MET A 83 -57.07 50.33 -16.71
N ASN A 84 -58.10 49.94 -15.95
CA ASN A 84 -58.01 48.82 -15.02
C ASN A 84 -57.76 47.51 -15.79
N ARG A 85 -58.50 47.25 -16.87
CA ARG A 85 -58.30 46.06 -17.72
C ARG A 85 -56.89 46.01 -18.33
N ALA A 86 -56.31 47.15 -18.70
CA ALA A 86 -54.93 47.21 -19.20
C ALA A 86 -53.90 46.81 -18.11
N ALA A 87 -54.07 47.29 -16.87
CA ALA A 87 -53.23 46.88 -15.75
C ALA A 87 -53.37 45.38 -15.40
N ILE A 88 -54.59 44.83 -15.51
CA ILE A 88 -54.89 43.41 -15.34
C ILE A 88 -54.15 42.57 -16.38
N ASN A 89 -54.30 42.94 -17.64
CA ASN A 89 -53.67 42.23 -18.75
C ASN A 89 -52.15 42.25 -18.61
N LYS A 90 -51.57 43.37 -18.15
CA LYS A 90 -50.14 43.46 -17.87
C LYS A 90 -49.68 42.47 -16.80
N ILE A 91 -50.41 42.33 -15.68
CA ILE A 91 -50.09 41.36 -14.62
C ILE A 91 -50.25 39.92 -15.10
N LYS A 92 -51.34 39.63 -15.80
CA LYS A 92 -51.59 38.31 -16.40
C LYS A 92 -50.52 37.94 -17.42
N GLU A 93 -50.13 38.87 -18.29
CA GLU A 93 -49.08 38.66 -19.29
C GLU A 93 -47.73 38.39 -18.64
N GLU A 94 -47.33 39.16 -17.62
CA GLU A 94 -46.07 38.91 -16.92
C GLU A 94 -46.07 37.56 -16.18
N LEU A 95 -47.15 37.20 -15.49
CA LEU A 95 -47.27 35.87 -14.85
C LEU A 95 -47.25 34.74 -15.88
N LYS A 96 -47.90 34.92 -17.03
CA LYS A 96 -47.93 33.95 -18.11
C LYS A 96 -46.58 33.81 -18.80
N LYS A 97 -45.80 34.89 -18.95
CA LYS A 97 -44.43 34.85 -19.51
C LYS A 97 -43.50 33.93 -18.72
N VAL A 98 -43.72 33.80 -17.42
CA VAL A 98 -42.94 32.92 -16.52
C VAL A 98 -43.69 31.64 -16.13
N ASN A 99 -44.81 31.30 -16.79
CA ASN A 99 -45.63 30.10 -16.52
C ASN A 99 -46.16 29.98 -15.06
N LEU A 100 -46.41 31.11 -14.41
CA LEU A 100 -46.90 31.18 -13.02
C LEU A 100 -48.42 31.44 -12.92
N ASP A 101 -49.12 31.57 -14.04
CA ASP A 101 -50.58 31.81 -14.12
C ASP A 101 -51.43 30.68 -13.54
N ARG A 102 -50.82 29.52 -13.31
CA ARG A 102 -51.45 28.34 -12.69
C ARG A 102 -51.37 28.35 -11.16
N GLU A 103 -50.47 29.13 -10.58
CA GLU A 103 -50.17 29.11 -9.14
C GLU A 103 -51.05 30.04 -8.33
N ILE A 104 -51.66 31.07 -8.95
CA ILE A 104 -52.65 31.95 -8.34
C ILE A 104 -53.82 32.16 -9.29
N GLU A 105 -55.02 32.40 -8.74
CA GLU A 105 -56.18 32.76 -9.56
C GLU A 105 -56.34 34.29 -9.62
N LEU A 106 -56.15 34.84 -10.82
CA LEU A 106 -56.29 36.26 -11.11
C LEU A 106 -57.14 36.43 -12.38
N ASN A 107 -58.33 37.04 -12.26
CA ASN A 107 -59.25 37.23 -13.38
C ASN A 107 -59.87 38.64 -13.37
N ASP A 108 -60.64 39.00 -14.39
CA ASP A 108 -61.18 40.37 -14.50
C ASP A 108 -62.17 40.70 -13.36
N ASN A 109 -62.76 39.68 -12.74
CA ASN A 109 -63.67 39.82 -11.60
C ASN A 109 -62.94 39.93 -10.25
N THR A 110 -61.61 39.74 -10.19
CA THR A 110 -60.83 39.89 -8.97
C THR A 110 -60.19 41.27 -8.83
N PHE A 111 -60.41 42.19 -9.78
CA PHE A 111 -59.98 43.58 -9.69
C PHE A 111 -61.13 44.51 -9.36
N HIS A 112 -60.88 45.43 -8.42
CA HIS A 112 -61.90 46.32 -7.89
C HIS A 112 -61.30 47.71 -7.70
N THR A 113 -62.08 48.75 -8.03
CA THR A 113 -61.73 50.13 -7.76
C THR A 113 -62.67 50.70 -6.71
N LEU A 114 -62.13 51.37 -5.71
CA LEU A 114 -62.91 52.12 -4.74
C LEU A 114 -62.61 53.61 -4.90
N PRO A 115 -63.65 54.47 -4.96
CA PRO A 115 -63.46 55.91 -4.90
C PRO A 115 -62.94 56.32 -3.51
N SER A 116 -62.64 57.61 -3.33
CA SER A 116 -62.31 58.13 -2.00
C SER A 116 -63.45 57.84 -1.02
N ALA A 117 -63.11 57.28 0.15
CA ALA A 117 -64.10 56.97 1.18
C ALA A 117 -64.85 58.21 1.68
N PHE A 118 -64.20 59.37 1.60
CA PHE A 118 -64.75 60.64 2.07
C PHE A 118 -64.71 61.69 0.97
N LYS A 119 -65.82 62.42 0.83
CA LYS A 119 -65.92 63.68 0.09
C LYS A 119 -65.72 64.83 1.09
N LYS A 120 -64.84 65.77 0.76
CA LYS A 120 -64.62 66.99 1.53
C LYS A 120 -65.66 68.02 1.11
N GLU A 121 -66.65 68.26 1.97
CA GLU A 121 -67.61 69.37 1.81
C GLU A 121 -67.12 70.57 2.62
N ARG A 122 -67.01 71.74 1.98
CA ARG A 122 -66.77 73.02 2.68
C ARG A 122 -68.12 73.61 3.07
N PHE A 123 -68.27 74.04 4.32
CA PHE A 123 -69.44 74.82 4.72
C PHE A 123 -69.45 76.14 3.95
N SER A 124 -70.62 76.54 3.45
CA SER A 124 -70.84 77.80 2.75
C SER A 124 -71.09 78.98 3.71
N ASP A 125 -70.54 78.94 4.93
CA ASP A 125 -70.60 80.05 5.89
C ASP A 125 -69.19 80.47 6.29
N ASP A 126 -68.86 81.72 5.96
CA ASP A 126 -67.52 82.27 5.76
C ASP A 126 -66.66 82.46 7.04
N GLN A 127 -67.03 81.86 8.17
CA GLN A 127 -66.40 82.16 9.47
C GLN A 127 -65.76 80.98 10.21
N THR A 128 -65.81 79.75 9.67
CA THR A 128 -64.94 78.66 10.18
C THR A 128 -64.44 77.75 9.05
N PRO A 129 -63.13 77.45 8.95
CA PRO A 129 -62.56 76.55 7.95
C PRO A 129 -62.75 75.07 8.34
N ALA A 130 -63.93 74.72 8.86
CA ALA A 130 -64.24 73.34 9.18
C ALA A 130 -64.56 72.59 7.86
N THR A 131 -63.84 71.51 7.58
CA THR A 131 -64.14 70.63 6.45
C THR A 131 -64.95 69.46 6.98
N LEU A 132 -66.18 69.28 6.49
CA LEU A 132 -66.97 68.10 6.82
C LEU A 132 -66.54 66.95 5.89
N LEU A 133 -66.13 65.83 6.49
CA LEU A 133 -65.90 64.59 5.76
C LEU A 133 -67.20 63.79 5.78
N ARG A 134 -67.91 63.74 4.64
CA ARG A 134 -69.04 62.83 4.46
C ARG A 134 -68.59 61.59 3.72
N THR A 135 -69.04 60.43 4.17
CA THR A 135 -68.79 59.18 3.46
C THR A 135 -69.46 59.26 2.09
N ASP A 136 -68.70 58.94 1.05
CA ASP A 136 -69.22 58.96 -0.32
C ASP A 136 -70.25 57.83 -0.51
N PRO A 137 -71.50 58.11 -0.90
CA PRO A 137 -72.50 57.07 -1.17
C PRO A 137 -71.99 56.02 -2.19
N ASP A 138 -71.24 56.47 -3.19
CA ASP A 138 -70.65 55.59 -4.22
C ASP A 138 -69.60 54.65 -3.61
N PHE A 139 -68.86 55.12 -2.59
CA PHE A 139 -67.94 54.27 -1.84
C PHE A 139 -68.69 53.18 -1.08
N ILE A 140 -69.79 53.53 -0.39
CA ILE A 140 -70.59 52.57 0.38
C ILE A 140 -71.14 51.47 -0.54
N GLU A 141 -71.74 51.85 -1.67
CA GLU A 141 -72.32 50.89 -2.62
C GLU A 141 -71.24 49.97 -3.21
N ASN A 142 -70.08 50.52 -3.59
CA ASN A 142 -68.98 49.74 -4.14
C ASN A 142 -68.35 48.81 -3.09
N VAL A 143 -68.22 49.23 -1.84
CA VAL A 143 -67.74 48.38 -0.73
C VAL A 143 -68.74 47.24 -0.45
N GLN A 144 -70.04 47.50 -0.44
CA GLN A 144 -71.05 46.45 -0.25
C GLN A 144 -70.98 45.39 -1.36
N ARG A 145 -70.86 45.83 -2.62
CA ARG A 145 -70.64 44.92 -3.77
C ARG A 145 -69.34 44.14 -3.63
N LEU A 146 -68.26 44.79 -3.21
CA LEU A 146 -66.96 44.17 -3.00
C LEU A 146 -67.02 43.10 -1.91
N CYS A 147 -67.65 43.39 -0.78
CA CYS A 147 -67.85 42.45 0.31
C CYS A 147 -68.65 41.22 -0.13
N ALA A 148 -69.75 41.41 -0.87
CA ALA A 148 -70.53 40.31 -1.42
C ALA A 148 -69.69 39.43 -2.36
N ARG A 149 -68.82 40.04 -3.17
CA ARG A 149 -67.88 39.31 -4.03
C ARG A 149 -66.83 38.53 -3.22
N PHE A 150 -66.21 39.13 -2.21
CA PHE A 150 -65.24 38.43 -1.36
C PHE A 150 -65.86 37.22 -0.67
N VAL A 151 -67.07 37.36 -0.13
CA VAL A 151 -67.78 36.24 0.51
C VAL A 151 -68.09 35.14 -0.52
N SER A 152 -68.56 35.51 -1.71
CA SER A 152 -68.83 34.55 -2.79
C SER A 152 -67.57 33.80 -3.24
N THR A 153 -66.47 34.51 -3.50
CA THR A 153 -65.18 33.92 -3.87
C THR A 153 -64.65 33.02 -2.77
N ALA A 154 -64.65 33.48 -1.51
CA ALA A 154 -64.19 32.68 -0.39
C ALA A 154 -65.02 31.42 -0.18
N THR A 155 -66.34 31.49 -0.39
CA THR A 155 -67.24 30.33 -0.31
C THR A 155 -66.93 29.32 -1.42
N LYS A 156 -66.78 29.79 -2.67
CA LYS A 156 -66.43 28.94 -3.81
C LYS A 156 -65.05 28.30 -3.65
N SER A 157 -64.06 29.07 -3.20
CA SER A 157 -62.72 28.57 -2.93
C SER A 157 -62.74 27.51 -1.83
N LEU A 158 -63.47 27.76 -0.73
CA LEU A 158 -63.67 26.79 0.34
C LEU A 158 -64.36 25.49 -0.14
N GLU A 159 -65.35 25.59 -1.03
CA GLU A 159 -66.01 24.43 -1.63
C GLU A 159 -65.03 23.60 -2.49
N GLN A 160 -64.09 24.26 -3.16
CA GLN A 160 -63.06 23.63 -3.99
C GLN A 160 -61.89 23.05 -3.18
N THR A 161 -61.54 23.66 -2.05
CA THR A 161 -60.38 23.30 -1.21
C THR A 161 -60.74 22.61 0.10
N ARG A 162 -61.99 22.14 0.24
CA ARG A 162 -62.65 21.56 1.44
C ARG A 162 -61.82 20.53 2.22
N GLU A 163 -60.79 19.96 1.60
CA GLU A 163 -59.91 18.93 2.14
C GLU A 163 -58.63 19.44 2.84
N GLN A 164 -58.21 20.70 2.62
CA GLN A 164 -56.91 21.21 3.11
C GLN A 164 -56.92 21.55 4.61
N PHE A 165 -57.85 22.41 5.06
CA PHE A 165 -58.12 22.65 6.48
C PHE A 165 -59.57 23.09 6.67
N SER A 166 -60.30 22.41 7.56
CA SER A 166 -61.75 22.55 7.75
C SER A 166 -62.15 23.39 8.96
N ASP A 167 -61.19 23.70 9.83
CA ASP A 167 -61.40 24.37 11.10
C ASP A 167 -60.20 25.26 11.47
N PRO A 168 -60.39 26.27 12.35
CA PRO A 168 -59.33 27.20 12.72
C PRO A 168 -58.08 26.55 13.33
N LEU A 169 -58.22 25.45 14.09
CA LEU A 169 -57.08 24.82 14.76
C LEU A 169 -56.15 24.15 13.74
N ARG A 170 -56.73 23.45 12.76
CA ARG A 170 -55.97 22.88 11.62
C ARG A 170 -55.30 23.96 10.79
N TRP A 171 -55.97 25.10 10.59
CA TRP A 171 -55.35 26.23 9.90
C TRP A 171 -54.13 26.76 10.67
N ILE A 172 -54.21 26.92 11.99
CA ILE A 172 -53.08 27.39 12.81
C ILE A 172 -51.88 26.43 12.68
N GLN A 173 -52.12 25.12 12.77
CA GLN A 173 -51.06 24.11 12.62
C GLN A 173 -50.42 24.18 11.23
N PHE A 174 -51.25 24.27 10.19
CA PHE A 174 -50.81 24.41 8.82
C PHE A 174 -49.96 25.67 8.61
N ALA A 175 -50.46 26.81 9.10
CA ALA A 175 -49.76 28.09 9.03
C ALA A 175 -48.42 28.05 9.79
N ALA A 176 -48.37 27.44 10.97
CA ALA A 176 -47.12 27.26 11.72
C ALA A 176 -46.09 26.44 10.91
N THR A 177 -46.51 25.35 10.28
CA THR A 177 -45.63 24.54 9.41
C THR A 177 -45.10 25.35 8.23
N VAL A 178 -45.96 26.12 7.55
CA VAL A 178 -45.53 27.00 6.45
C VAL A 178 -44.52 28.04 6.94
N LEU A 179 -44.76 28.65 8.08
CA LEU A 179 -43.85 29.64 8.66
C LEU A 179 -42.48 29.03 9.00
N ASP A 180 -42.45 27.83 9.56
CA ASP A 180 -41.20 27.12 9.87
C ASP A 180 -40.43 26.72 8.60
N ILE A 181 -41.14 26.34 7.53
CA ILE A 181 -40.52 26.09 6.22
C ILE A 181 -39.88 27.38 5.69
N LEU A 182 -40.57 28.51 5.73
CA LEU A 182 -40.03 29.80 5.29
C LEU A 182 -38.81 30.24 6.11
N ARG A 183 -38.78 29.96 7.41
CA ARG A 183 -37.61 30.22 8.27
C ARG A 183 -36.41 29.33 7.93
N LYS A 184 -36.65 28.06 7.61
CA LYS A 184 -35.60 27.07 7.29
C LYS A 184 -35.00 27.23 5.89
N PHE A 185 -35.76 27.79 4.95
CA PHE A 185 -35.34 27.97 3.56
C PHE A 185 -35.39 29.45 3.16
N PRO A 186 -34.48 30.29 3.71
CA PRO A 186 -34.44 31.72 3.42
C PRO A 186 -34.23 32.01 1.91
N ASP A 187 -33.55 31.10 1.19
CA ASP A 187 -33.36 31.17 -0.27
C ASP A 187 -34.69 31.31 -1.05
N MET A 188 -35.84 30.96 -0.47
CA MET A 188 -37.15 31.15 -1.09
C MET A 188 -37.57 32.62 -1.16
N THR A 189 -37.07 33.49 -0.30
CA THR A 189 -37.45 34.92 -0.24
C THR A 189 -36.26 35.86 -0.34
N TYR A 190 -35.04 35.32 -0.34
CA TYR A 190 -33.80 36.07 -0.31
C TYR A 190 -33.49 36.79 -1.63
N PHE A 191 -33.80 36.17 -2.77
CA PHE A 191 -33.55 36.75 -4.09
C PHE A 191 -34.49 37.93 -4.37
N ASN A 192 -34.05 38.91 -5.17
CA ASN A 192 -34.86 40.08 -5.52
C ASN A 192 -35.68 39.87 -6.79
N ASP A 193 -35.25 38.97 -7.68
CA ASP A 193 -36.03 38.49 -8.82
C ASP A 193 -35.72 37.03 -9.18
N ILE A 194 -36.51 36.45 -10.08
CA ILE A 194 -36.37 35.05 -10.52
C ILE A 194 -35.05 34.82 -11.25
N ARG A 195 -34.57 35.84 -12.00
CA ARG A 195 -33.32 35.75 -12.78
C ARG A 195 -32.10 35.64 -11.88
N GLU A 196 -32.11 36.33 -10.75
CA GLU A 196 -31.06 36.23 -9.72
C GLU A 196 -30.93 34.79 -9.20
N ARG A 197 -32.06 34.12 -8.97
CA ARG A 197 -32.09 32.71 -8.54
C ARG A 197 -31.56 31.77 -9.63
N GLU A 198 -32.02 31.94 -10.87
CA GLU A 198 -31.53 31.14 -12.02
C GLU A 198 -30.02 31.32 -12.23
N GLN A 199 -29.50 32.54 -12.03
CA GLN A 199 -28.07 32.81 -12.07
C GLN A 199 -27.31 32.08 -10.94
N ASP A 200 -27.82 32.05 -9.69
CA ASP A 200 -27.21 31.30 -8.57
C ASP A 200 -27.14 29.80 -8.88
N ASP A 201 -28.21 29.22 -9.41
CA ASP A 201 -28.28 27.80 -9.77
C ASP A 201 -27.29 27.45 -10.90
N LEU A 202 -27.24 28.27 -11.96
CA LEU A 202 -26.29 28.12 -13.05
C LEU A 202 -24.83 28.22 -12.56
N MET A 203 -24.53 29.15 -11.66
CA MET A 203 -23.18 29.31 -11.09
C MET A 203 -22.79 28.14 -10.20
N ARG A 204 -23.70 27.60 -9.40
CA ARG A 204 -23.44 26.39 -8.59
C ARG A 204 -23.15 25.18 -9.46
N GLU A 205 -23.90 24.99 -10.53
CA GLU A 205 -23.67 23.91 -11.50
C GLU A 205 -22.29 24.06 -12.17
N TRP A 206 -21.95 25.26 -12.60
CA TRP A 206 -20.65 25.56 -13.19
C TRP A 206 -19.51 25.30 -12.21
N ILE A 207 -19.65 25.76 -10.95
CA ILE A 207 -18.68 25.50 -9.88
C ILE A 207 -18.48 24.00 -9.67
N ARG A 208 -19.55 23.19 -9.70
CA ARG A 208 -19.41 21.74 -9.56
C ARG A 208 -18.55 21.15 -10.67
N LYS A 209 -18.85 21.50 -11.93
CA LYS A 209 -18.11 21.00 -13.11
C LYS A 209 -16.64 21.41 -13.10
N ILE A 210 -16.32 22.65 -12.73
CA ILE A 210 -14.92 23.11 -12.72
C ILE A 210 -14.12 22.45 -11.59
N LEU A 211 -14.75 22.18 -10.44
CA LEU A 211 -14.12 21.43 -9.35
C LEU A 211 -13.83 19.98 -9.77
N GLU A 212 -14.76 19.30 -10.44
CA GLU A 212 -14.55 17.94 -10.98
C GLU A 212 -13.39 17.89 -11.98
N ASN A 213 -13.29 18.89 -12.86
CA ASN A 213 -12.22 18.98 -13.86
C ASN A 213 -10.85 19.31 -13.24
N THR A 214 -10.83 20.07 -12.15
CA THR A 214 -9.59 20.54 -11.51
C THR A 214 -9.05 19.54 -10.50
N PHE A 215 -9.91 19.05 -9.60
CA PHE A 215 -9.55 18.15 -8.50
C PHE A 215 -9.68 16.68 -8.90
N THR A 216 -8.91 16.30 -9.91
CA THR A 216 -8.94 14.94 -10.48
C THR A 216 -8.32 13.88 -9.56
N SER A 217 -8.70 12.61 -9.75
CA SER A 217 -8.08 11.47 -9.08
C SER A 217 -6.56 11.38 -9.32
N LYS A 218 -6.09 11.80 -10.50
CA LYS A 218 -4.67 11.86 -10.84
C LYS A 218 -3.92 12.86 -9.96
N LEU A 219 -4.41 14.09 -9.85
CA LEU A 219 -3.82 15.13 -9.00
C LEU A 219 -3.78 14.67 -7.53
N ARG A 220 -4.85 14.02 -7.06
CA ARG A 220 -4.89 13.45 -5.71
C ARG A 220 -3.77 12.43 -5.51
N GLN A 221 -3.58 11.50 -6.46
CA GLN A 221 -2.55 10.46 -6.35
C GLN A 221 -1.13 11.05 -6.33
N GLU A 222 -0.87 12.08 -7.13
CA GLU A 222 0.42 12.80 -7.16
C GLU A 222 0.72 13.43 -5.79
N LEU A 223 -0.22 14.23 -5.24
CA LEU A 223 -0.04 14.87 -3.94
C LEU A 223 0.06 13.88 -2.78
N VAL A 224 -0.78 12.84 -2.80
CA VAL A 224 -0.73 11.77 -1.81
C VAL A 224 0.59 11.03 -1.90
N GLY A 225 1.15 10.82 -3.10
CA GLY A 225 2.45 10.20 -3.34
C GLY A 225 3.61 11.00 -2.72
N GLU A 226 3.64 12.30 -2.95
CA GLU A 226 4.62 13.23 -2.36
C GLU A 226 4.55 13.27 -0.82
N ALA A 227 3.34 13.09 -0.27
CA ALA A 227 3.06 13.13 1.16
C ALA A 227 3.33 11.82 1.93
N VAL A 228 3.53 10.67 1.26
CA VAL A 228 3.57 9.34 1.91
C VAL A 228 4.68 9.23 2.97
N GLU A 229 5.82 9.87 2.77
CA GLU A 229 6.99 9.76 3.66
C GLU A 229 7.12 10.92 4.65
N GLN A 230 6.24 11.91 4.57
CA GLN A 230 6.30 13.14 5.34
C GLN A 230 5.60 12.98 6.70
N ASN A 231 5.86 13.89 7.64
CA ASN A 231 5.09 13.94 8.89
C ASN A 231 3.75 14.67 8.71
N VAL A 232 2.81 14.47 9.64
CA VAL A 232 1.44 15.03 9.55
C VAL A 232 1.41 16.56 9.34
N LYS A 233 2.39 17.31 9.86
CA LYS A 233 2.44 18.77 9.65
C LYS A 233 2.86 19.11 8.22
N GLU A 234 3.89 18.44 7.70
CA GLU A 234 4.36 18.59 6.33
C GLU A 234 3.30 18.20 5.31
N ILE A 235 2.56 17.11 5.56
CA ILE A 235 1.41 16.70 4.73
C ILE A 235 0.41 17.86 4.63
N LYS A 236 0.02 18.48 5.75
CA LYS A 236 -0.91 19.62 5.74
C LYS A 236 -0.36 20.78 4.90
N THR A 237 0.90 21.14 5.08
CA THR A 237 1.53 22.24 4.34
C THR A 237 1.57 22.00 2.83
N ILE A 238 1.93 20.78 2.37
CA ILE A 238 1.95 20.43 0.94
C ILE A 238 0.56 20.63 0.32
N PHE A 239 -0.47 20.11 0.98
CA PHE A 239 -1.85 20.21 0.49
C PHE A 239 -2.37 21.66 0.56
N GLU A 240 -2.11 22.39 1.65
CA GLU A 240 -2.51 23.79 1.82
C GLU A 240 -1.91 24.68 0.72
N LEU A 241 -0.61 24.56 0.45
CA LEU A 241 0.06 25.31 -0.61
C LEU A 241 -0.54 25.01 -1.98
N LYS A 242 -0.77 23.73 -2.29
CA LYS A 242 -1.32 23.37 -3.60
C LYS A 242 -2.77 23.81 -3.77
N PHE A 243 -3.59 23.66 -2.73
CA PHE A 243 -4.97 24.12 -2.77
C PHE A 243 -5.08 25.63 -2.82
N GLN A 244 -4.18 26.37 -2.17
CA GLN A 244 -4.13 27.82 -2.29
C GLN A 244 -3.85 28.25 -3.75
N GLU A 245 -2.87 27.65 -4.41
CA GLU A 245 -2.55 27.91 -5.82
C GLU A 245 -3.79 27.67 -6.73
N LEU A 246 -4.50 26.56 -6.51
CA LEU A 246 -5.69 26.21 -7.29
C LEU A 246 -6.89 27.10 -6.94
N CYS A 247 -7.04 27.49 -5.67
CA CYS A 247 -8.11 28.36 -5.21
C CYS A 247 -8.01 29.75 -5.84
N GLU A 248 -6.80 30.29 -5.97
CA GLU A 248 -6.56 31.57 -6.65
C GLU A 248 -6.95 31.50 -8.14
N LYS A 249 -6.55 30.42 -8.83
CA LYS A 249 -6.93 30.19 -10.25
C LYS A 249 -8.45 30.09 -10.42
N LEU A 250 -9.10 29.25 -9.61
CA LEU A 250 -10.55 29.06 -9.65
C LEU A 250 -11.32 30.33 -9.29
N SER A 251 -10.79 31.14 -8.37
CA SER A 251 -11.38 32.44 -8.02
C SER A 251 -11.33 33.43 -9.18
N ILE A 252 -10.25 33.44 -9.95
CA ILE A 252 -10.13 34.26 -11.17
C ILE A 252 -11.13 33.77 -12.23
N GLU A 253 -11.21 32.46 -12.42
CA GLU A 253 -12.09 31.84 -13.41
C GLU A 253 -13.57 32.08 -13.06
N LEU A 254 -13.94 31.92 -11.79
CA LEU A 254 -15.26 32.27 -11.28
C LEU A 254 -15.59 33.75 -11.52
N LYS A 255 -14.66 34.67 -11.24
CA LYS A 255 -14.85 36.11 -11.51
C LYS A 255 -15.07 36.39 -12.99
N ASN A 256 -14.36 35.69 -13.88
CA ASN A 256 -14.57 35.81 -15.32
C ASN A 256 -15.94 35.27 -15.73
N GLN A 257 -16.35 34.13 -15.20
CA GLN A 257 -17.66 33.54 -15.48
C GLN A 257 -18.82 34.40 -14.96
N LEU A 258 -18.68 34.98 -13.76
CA LEU A 258 -19.64 35.92 -13.19
C LEU A 258 -19.73 37.23 -14.02
N LYS A 259 -18.64 37.66 -14.65
CA LYS A 259 -18.65 38.79 -15.60
C LYS A 259 -19.36 38.41 -16.90
N LEU A 260 -19.05 37.24 -17.48
CA LEU A 260 -19.64 36.76 -18.73
C LEU A 260 -21.17 36.56 -18.62
N THR A 261 -21.63 36.06 -17.48
CA THR A 261 -23.07 35.83 -17.22
C THR A 261 -23.82 37.06 -16.75
N GLY A 262 -23.12 38.19 -16.53
CA GLY A 262 -23.73 39.40 -16.00
C GLY A 262 -24.35 39.19 -14.62
N ALA A 263 -23.77 38.31 -13.79
CA ALA A 263 -24.31 37.96 -12.49
C ALA A 263 -24.36 39.18 -11.56
N VAL A 264 -25.49 39.36 -10.88
CA VAL A 264 -25.69 40.44 -9.90
C VAL A 264 -24.84 40.23 -8.64
N GLU A 265 -24.52 41.32 -7.93
CA GLU A 265 -23.53 41.33 -6.84
C GLU A 265 -23.82 40.31 -5.72
N ASN A 266 -25.09 40.07 -5.39
CA ASN A 266 -25.48 39.08 -4.40
C ASN A 266 -25.12 37.64 -4.84
N VAL A 267 -25.41 37.29 -6.10
CA VAL A 267 -25.03 36.00 -6.70
C VAL A 267 -23.52 35.84 -6.73
N ARG A 268 -22.77 36.92 -7.01
CA ARG A 268 -21.30 36.89 -6.99
C ARG A 268 -20.77 36.50 -5.61
N LYS A 269 -21.19 37.20 -4.55
CA LYS A 269 -20.76 36.91 -3.18
C LYS A 269 -21.13 35.50 -2.73
N ARG A 270 -22.34 35.03 -3.07
CA ARG A 270 -22.79 33.67 -2.77
C ARG A 270 -21.97 32.61 -3.49
N SER A 271 -21.71 32.82 -4.78
CA SER A 271 -20.90 31.91 -5.60
C SER A 271 -19.45 31.83 -5.08
N GLU A 272 -18.85 32.95 -4.70
CA GLU A 272 -17.51 32.98 -4.08
C GLU A 272 -17.50 32.24 -2.73
N THR A 273 -18.50 32.48 -1.89
CA THR A 273 -18.64 31.79 -0.60
C THR A 273 -18.82 30.28 -0.79
N PHE A 274 -19.63 29.89 -1.78
CA PHE A 274 -19.87 28.48 -2.12
C PHE A 274 -18.60 27.79 -2.62
N LEU A 275 -17.87 28.40 -3.56
CA LEU A 275 -16.61 27.87 -4.07
C LEU A 275 -15.59 27.64 -2.94
N ASN A 276 -15.38 28.66 -2.09
CA ASN A 276 -14.44 28.59 -0.97
C ASN A 276 -14.80 27.49 0.02
N ALA A 277 -16.10 27.32 0.31
CA ALA A 277 -16.57 26.25 1.18
C ALA A 277 -16.31 24.85 0.59
N GLN A 278 -16.51 24.65 -0.72
CA GLN A 278 -16.25 23.38 -1.40
C GLN A 278 -14.76 23.04 -1.44
N ILE A 279 -13.91 24.00 -1.82
CA ILE A 279 -12.44 23.82 -1.84
C ILE A 279 -11.93 23.48 -0.44
N SER A 280 -12.41 24.18 0.60
CA SER A 280 -12.04 23.90 1.98
C SER A 280 -12.44 22.49 2.44
N SER A 281 -13.60 21.99 1.97
CA SER A 281 -14.06 20.63 2.26
C SER A 281 -13.18 19.58 1.59
N LEU A 282 -12.85 19.78 0.29
CA LEU A 282 -11.97 18.92 -0.48
C LEU A 282 -10.56 18.86 0.11
N LEU A 283 -9.98 20.01 0.48
CA LEU A 283 -8.65 20.10 1.10
C LEU A 283 -8.56 19.21 2.34
N ARG A 284 -9.53 19.36 3.25
CA ARG A 284 -9.58 18.58 4.48
C ARG A 284 -9.75 17.09 4.19
N ALA A 285 -10.60 16.71 3.24
CA ALA A 285 -10.81 15.30 2.89
C ALA A 285 -9.54 14.66 2.32
N TRP A 286 -8.81 15.40 1.48
CA TRP A 286 -7.58 14.91 0.86
C TRP A 286 -6.41 14.83 1.85
N ILE A 287 -6.29 15.79 2.77
CA ILE A 287 -5.32 15.73 3.87
C ILE A 287 -5.54 14.48 4.73
N GLU A 288 -6.78 14.20 5.16
CA GLU A 288 -7.04 12.99 5.96
C GLU A 288 -6.65 11.73 5.17
N SER A 289 -7.00 11.66 3.88
CA SER A 289 -6.61 10.54 3.02
C SER A 289 -5.10 10.34 2.94
N ALA A 290 -4.33 11.43 2.90
CA ALA A 290 -2.87 11.37 2.85
C ALA A 290 -2.29 10.93 4.20
N ILE A 291 -2.83 11.45 5.32
CA ILE A 291 -2.46 11.01 6.68
C ILE A 291 -2.71 9.51 6.85
N MET A 292 -3.88 9.02 6.43
CA MET A 292 -4.20 7.58 6.51
C MET A 292 -3.23 6.73 5.70
N LYS A 293 -2.86 7.17 4.49
CA LYS A 293 -1.87 6.46 3.67
C LYS A 293 -0.47 6.50 4.28
N ASN A 294 -0.08 7.62 4.88
CA ASN A 294 1.15 7.74 5.64
C ASN A 294 1.15 6.80 6.86
N GLU A 295 0.06 6.72 7.63
CA GLU A 295 -0.07 5.77 8.74
C GLU A 295 0.06 4.32 8.26
N ARG A 296 -0.59 3.97 7.14
CA ARG A 296 -0.46 2.66 6.50
C ARG A 296 1.00 2.34 6.14
N HIS A 297 1.67 3.29 5.51
CA HIS A 297 3.08 3.17 5.16
C HIS A 297 3.95 3.05 6.41
N ARG A 298 3.68 3.82 7.47
CA ARG A 298 4.41 3.74 8.76
C ARG A 298 4.24 2.39 9.44
N LEU A 299 3.09 1.73 9.29
CA LEU A 299 2.86 0.38 9.79
C LEU A 299 3.69 -0.66 9.02
N GLU A 300 3.77 -0.56 7.69
CA GLU A 300 4.67 -1.38 6.86
C GLU A 300 6.14 -1.14 7.24
N ASP A 301 6.50 0.13 7.43
CA ASP A 301 7.81 0.58 7.88
C ASP A 301 8.16 0.07 9.27
N LEU A 302 7.20 0.00 10.20
CA LEU A 302 7.39 -0.57 11.54
C LEU A 302 7.75 -2.05 11.46
N VAL A 303 7.19 -2.80 10.51
CA VAL A 303 7.58 -4.19 10.26
C VAL A 303 9.01 -4.29 9.73
N ILE A 304 9.38 -3.44 8.76
CA ILE A 304 10.74 -3.39 8.19
C ILE A 304 11.76 -2.95 9.25
N LYS A 305 11.43 -1.92 10.05
CA LYS A 305 12.25 -1.43 11.17
C LYS A 305 12.33 -2.47 12.28
N GLY A 306 11.30 -3.29 12.47
CA GLY A 306 11.31 -4.44 13.38
C GLY A 306 12.42 -5.44 13.05
N GLU A 307 12.67 -5.74 11.77
CA GLU A 307 13.80 -6.59 11.35
C GLU A 307 15.16 -5.93 11.70
N THR A 308 15.27 -4.61 11.54
CA THR A 308 16.49 -3.87 11.91
C THR A 308 16.72 -3.85 13.43
N GLN A 309 15.67 -3.58 14.21
CA GLN A 309 15.70 -3.62 15.67
C GLN A 309 16.03 -5.03 16.19
N PHE A 310 15.53 -6.05 15.50
CA PHE A 310 15.83 -7.44 15.79
C PHE A 310 17.32 -7.78 15.55
N HIS A 311 17.92 -7.29 14.46
CA HIS A 311 19.37 -7.40 14.23
C HIS A 311 20.20 -6.66 15.29
N ASP A 312 19.81 -5.43 15.64
CA ASP A 312 20.46 -4.66 16.71
C ASP A 312 20.37 -5.38 18.06
N LEU A 313 19.24 -6.05 18.34
CA LEU A 313 19.09 -6.81 19.58
C LEU A 313 19.97 -8.05 19.61
N ILE A 314 20.09 -8.80 18.50
CA ILE A 314 21.03 -9.92 18.40
C ILE A 314 22.43 -9.43 18.76
N GLN A 315 22.85 -8.31 18.16
CA GLN A 315 24.15 -7.73 18.42
C GLN A 315 24.33 -7.31 19.88
N LYS A 316 23.38 -6.56 20.45
CA LYS A 316 23.40 -6.16 21.88
C LYS A 316 23.40 -7.36 22.83
N THR A 317 22.69 -8.43 22.48
CA THR A 317 22.60 -9.63 23.33
C THR A 317 23.94 -10.36 23.36
N ILE A 318 24.59 -10.50 22.19
CA ILE A 318 25.93 -11.07 22.05
C ILE A 318 26.96 -10.22 22.80
N GLU A 319 26.89 -8.89 22.68
CA GLU A 319 27.79 -7.95 23.36
C GLU A 319 27.62 -7.96 24.89
N LYS A 320 26.37 -8.01 25.40
CA LYS A 320 26.07 -7.81 26.82
C LYS A 320 26.11 -9.10 27.64
N SER A 321 25.64 -10.21 27.08
CA SER A 321 25.32 -11.42 27.86
C SER A 321 26.34 -12.54 27.67
N GLY A 322 27.26 -12.39 26.71
CA GLY A 322 28.06 -13.52 26.23
C GLY A 322 27.15 -14.63 25.68
N ARG A 323 27.60 -15.88 25.76
CA ARG A 323 26.82 -17.02 25.28
C ARG A 323 25.56 -17.24 26.09
N LEU A 324 24.46 -17.40 25.38
CA LEU A 324 23.23 -17.94 25.93
C LEU A 324 23.14 -19.42 25.60
N THR A 325 22.65 -20.22 26.53
CA THR A 325 22.11 -21.55 26.21
C THR A 325 20.84 -21.40 25.37
N GLU A 326 20.46 -22.42 24.62
CA GLU A 326 19.22 -22.41 23.81
C GLU A 326 17.98 -21.99 24.63
N ALA A 327 17.89 -22.49 25.87
CA ALA A 327 16.82 -22.14 26.79
C ALA A 327 16.85 -20.66 27.22
N GLN A 328 18.04 -20.11 27.51
CA GLN A 328 18.19 -18.69 27.85
C GLN A 328 17.93 -17.78 26.66
N ALA A 329 18.40 -18.15 25.46
CA ALA A 329 18.17 -17.44 24.22
C ALA A 329 16.67 -17.40 23.87
N GLY A 330 15.98 -18.54 24.00
CA GLY A 330 14.54 -18.61 23.86
C GLY A 330 13.83 -17.65 24.82
N LYS A 331 14.20 -17.66 26.10
CA LYS A 331 13.60 -16.78 27.11
C LYS A 331 13.82 -15.28 26.81
N VAL A 332 15.03 -14.89 26.42
CA VAL A 332 15.36 -13.49 26.06
C VAL A 332 14.55 -13.04 24.83
N PHE A 333 14.45 -13.89 23.81
CA PHE A 333 13.61 -13.60 22.65
C PHE A 333 12.14 -13.47 23.05
N ASP A 334 11.61 -14.41 23.84
CA ASP A 334 10.22 -14.44 24.25
C ASP A 334 9.87 -13.20 25.11
N GLU A 335 10.76 -12.78 26.03
CA GLU A 335 10.61 -11.54 26.82
C GLU A 335 10.60 -10.27 25.94
N MET A 336 11.51 -10.18 24.97
CA MET A 336 11.51 -9.08 24.00
C MET A 336 10.23 -9.10 23.16
N TRP A 337 9.87 -10.24 22.61
CA TRP A 337 8.71 -10.38 21.74
C TRP A 337 7.43 -10.00 22.47
N ASN A 338 7.29 -10.46 23.72
CA ASN A 338 6.17 -10.12 24.59
C ASN A 338 6.13 -8.65 25.00
N THR A 339 7.21 -7.89 24.79
CA THR A 339 7.24 -6.43 25.00
C THR A 339 6.94 -5.67 23.71
N SER A 340 7.62 -6.03 22.61
CA SER A 340 7.53 -5.33 21.33
C SER A 340 6.24 -5.62 20.57
N TYR A 341 5.74 -6.86 20.57
CA TYR A 341 4.52 -7.23 19.85
C TYR A 341 3.28 -6.53 20.41
N PRO A 342 3.04 -6.49 21.75
CA PRO A 342 1.93 -5.72 22.30
C PRO A 342 2.04 -4.22 22.03
N HIS A 343 3.27 -3.67 21.98
CA HIS A 343 3.46 -2.27 21.61
C HIS A 343 2.97 -2.00 20.18
N ILE A 344 3.38 -2.83 19.21
CA ILE A 344 2.93 -2.73 17.81
C ILE A 344 1.41 -2.95 17.69
N ALA A 345 0.85 -3.90 18.45
CA ALA A 345 -0.59 -4.15 18.49
C ALA A 345 -1.37 -2.96 19.08
N SER A 346 -0.82 -2.31 20.11
CA SER A 346 -1.43 -1.16 20.80
C SER A 346 -1.41 0.13 19.99
N THR A 347 -0.60 0.21 18.92
CA THR A 347 -0.55 1.38 18.03
C THR A 347 -1.85 1.60 17.24
N PHE A 348 -2.69 0.56 17.08
CA PHE A 348 -3.99 0.69 16.43
C PHE A 348 -5.06 1.11 17.44
N GLU A 349 -5.21 2.42 17.63
CA GLU A 349 -6.25 3.01 18.48
C GLU A 349 -7.62 2.92 17.81
N HIS A 350 -8.37 1.84 18.06
CA HIS A 350 -9.66 1.55 17.42
C HIS A 350 -10.62 2.76 17.41
N ASP A 351 -10.80 3.45 18.54
CA ASP A 351 -11.72 4.59 18.65
C ASP A 351 -11.32 5.77 17.78
N LYS A 352 -10.02 6.05 17.72
CA LYS A 352 -9.47 7.11 16.88
C LYS A 352 -9.62 6.77 15.40
N GLN A 353 -9.43 5.50 15.03
CA GLN A 353 -9.56 5.04 13.66
C GLN A 353 -11.01 5.03 13.16
N VAL A 354 -11.98 4.60 13.99
CA VAL A 354 -13.41 4.71 13.64
C VAL A 354 -13.83 6.18 13.48
N GLN A 355 -13.37 7.07 14.37
CA GLN A 355 -13.65 8.50 14.24
C GLN A 355 -13.01 9.11 12.99
N SER A 356 -11.77 8.73 12.68
CA SER A 356 -11.07 9.15 11.45
C SER A 356 -11.84 8.68 10.21
N ALA A 357 -12.28 7.42 10.19
CA ALA A 357 -13.08 6.86 9.11
C ALA A 357 -14.41 7.61 8.94
N LEU A 358 -15.11 7.95 10.03
CA LEU A 358 -16.34 8.75 9.96
C LEU A 358 -16.05 10.13 9.37
N GLN A 359 -15.03 10.82 9.86
CA GLN A 359 -14.68 12.15 9.38
C GLN A 359 -14.34 12.13 7.89
N PHE A 360 -13.58 11.12 7.46
CA PHE A 360 -13.26 10.92 6.06
C PHE A 360 -14.52 10.69 5.22
N VAL A 361 -15.35 9.69 5.56
CA VAL A 361 -16.56 9.36 4.81
C VAL A 361 -17.55 10.53 4.80
N TYR A 362 -17.84 11.11 5.96
CA TYR A 362 -18.76 12.23 6.09
C TYR A 362 -18.34 13.43 5.24
N ARG A 363 -17.06 13.81 5.26
CA ARG A 363 -16.57 14.96 4.47
C ARG A 363 -16.69 14.72 2.97
N ASN A 364 -16.39 13.51 2.50
CA ASN A 364 -16.55 13.17 1.08
C ASN A 364 -18.03 13.10 0.69
N TYR A 365 -18.89 12.60 1.57
CA TYR A 365 -20.34 12.49 1.33
C TYR A 365 -21.03 13.86 1.29
N HIS A 366 -20.65 14.75 2.21
CA HIS A 366 -21.19 16.10 2.33
C HIS A 366 -20.89 16.99 1.11
N ILE A 367 -19.92 16.65 0.26
CA ILE A 367 -19.68 17.34 -1.02
C ILE A 367 -20.90 17.18 -1.94
N PHE A 368 -21.50 15.99 -1.96
CA PHE A 368 -22.57 15.63 -2.89
C PHE A 368 -23.96 15.79 -2.28
N GLU A 369 -24.12 15.54 -0.98
CA GLU A 369 -25.41 15.67 -0.29
C GLU A 369 -25.25 16.38 1.05
N LYS A 370 -25.48 17.69 1.04
CA LYS A 370 -25.47 18.55 2.24
C LYS A 370 -26.86 18.77 2.82
N SER A 371 -27.88 18.81 1.97
CA SER A 371 -29.21 19.31 2.35
C SER A 371 -29.96 18.37 3.27
N ASN A 372 -29.67 17.07 3.15
CA ASN A 372 -30.27 16.01 3.93
C ASN A 372 -29.30 15.41 4.97
N LEU A 373 -28.04 15.83 5.04
CA LEU A 373 -27.09 15.24 6.01
C LEU A 373 -27.18 15.96 7.37
N PRO A 374 -27.32 15.25 8.50
CA PRO A 374 -27.23 15.85 9.83
C PRO A 374 -25.78 16.27 10.14
N ASP A 375 -25.59 17.24 11.05
CA ASP A 375 -24.26 17.66 11.51
C ASP A 375 -23.46 16.45 12.03
N ILE A 376 -22.17 16.37 11.70
CA ILE A 376 -21.27 15.29 12.13
C ILE A 376 -21.26 15.08 13.66
N LYS A 377 -21.50 16.13 14.45
CA LYS A 377 -21.61 16.04 15.92
C LYS A 377 -22.78 15.16 16.37
N ILE A 378 -23.83 15.06 15.55
CA ILE A 378 -24.99 14.19 15.77
C ILE A 378 -24.62 12.73 15.45
N LEU A 379 -23.71 12.50 14.50
CA LEU A 379 -23.27 11.17 14.08
C LEU A 379 -22.20 10.56 14.99
N LEU A 380 -21.35 11.37 15.63
CA LEU A 380 -20.28 10.90 16.52
C LEU A 380 -20.78 9.96 17.64
N PRO A 381 -21.87 10.28 18.37
CA PRO A 381 -22.44 9.36 19.36
C PRO A 381 -22.92 8.03 18.78
N LEU A 382 -23.33 8.01 17.50
CA LEU A 382 -23.82 6.79 16.84
C LEU A 382 -22.70 5.80 16.53
N LEU A 383 -21.43 6.22 16.54
CA LEU A 383 -20.28 5.34 16.37
C LEU A 383 -20.18 4.26 17.43
N ARG A 384 -20.73 4.48 18.63
CA ARG A 384 -20.77 3.47 19.71
C ARG A 384 -21.53 2.21 19.33
N TYR A 385 -22.39 2.30 18.31
CA TYR A 385 -23.19 1.19 17.83
C TYR A 385 -22.59 0.50 16.61
N ILE A 386 -21.47 1.00 16.09
CA ILE A 386 -20.70 0.28 15.08
C ILE A 386 -19.91 -0.80 15.84
N PRO A 387 -20.24 -2.10 15.67
CA PRO A 387 -19.56 -3.17 16.39
C PRO A 387 -18.07 -3.14 16.10
N ARG A 388 -17.25 -3.22 17.14
CA ARG A 388 -15.79 -3.34 16.97
C ARG A 388 -15.50 -4.73 16.46
N SER A 389 -14.71 -4.83 15.39
CA SER A 389 -14.35 -6.10 14.75
C SER A 389 -13.56 -7.04 15.69
N THR A 390 -13.11 -6.55 16.85
CA THR A 390 -12.44 -7.30 17.92
C THR A 390 -13.38 -7.94 18.95
N GLU A 391 -14.67 -7.60 18.98
CA GLU A 391 -15.64 -8.12 19.94
C GLU A 391 -16.33 -9.43 19.48
N ALA A 392 -16.16 -9.79 18.20
CA ALA A 392 -16.36 -11.16 17.77
C ALA A 392 -15.26 -12.02 18.44
N THR A 393 -15.66 -12.99 19.25
CA THR A 393 -14.77 -13.88 20.01
C THR A 393 -13.63 -14.37 19.09
N PRO A 394 -12.36 -14.41 19.55
CA PRO A 394 -11.24 -14.92 18.75
C PRO A 394 -11.36 -16.44 18.58
N ALA A 395 -12.38 -16.90 17.86
CA ALA A 395 -12.50 -18.25 17.38
C ALA A 395 -11.59 -18.38 16.17
N SER A 396 -10.60 -19.28 16.28
CA SER A 396 -9.77 -19.89 15.22
C SER A 396 -9.67 -19.14 13.87
N PRO A 397 -8.45 -18.80 13.39
CA PRO A 397 -8.19 -18.14 12.10
C PRO A 397 -8.84 -18.75 10.85
N ARG A 398 -9.35 -19.99 10.93
CA ARG A 398 -10.15 -20.60 9.85
C ARG A 398 -11.53 -19.97 9.64
N ALA A 399 -12.08 -19.23 10.61
CA ALA A 399 -13.38 -18.59 10.47
C ALA A 399 -13.36 -17.31 9.62
N ILE A 400 -12.20 -16.65 9.45
CA ILE A 400 -12.09 -15.37 8.71
C ILE A 400 -11.96 -15.58 7.19
N ILE A 401 -11.54 -16.77 6.75
CA ILE A 401 -11.49 -17.15 5.32
C ILE A 401 -12.88 -17.59 4.83
N ASP A 402 -13.80 -17.91 5.75
CA ASP A 402 -15.16 -18.25 5.41
C ASP A 402 -15.95 -16.98 5.09
N LYS A 403 -16.10 -16.71 3.80
CA LYS A 403 -16.88 -15.59 3.26
C LYS A 403 -18.26 -15.48 3.93
N SER A 404 -18.83 -16.62 4.34
CA SER A 404 -20.13 -16.70 5.01
C SER A 404 -20.13 -16.12 6.45
N ALA A 405 -19.03 -16.22 7.20
CA ALA A 405 -18.93 -15.66 8.54
C ALA A 405 -18.76 -14.13 8.52
N LEU A 406 -18.05 -13.62 7.51
CA LEU A 406 -17.91 -12.20 7.24
C LEU A 406 -19.25 -11.59 6.82
N GLU A 407 -19.97 -12.26 5.92
CA GLU A 407 -21.33 -11.88 5.49
C GLU A 407 -22.31 -11.87 6.68
N GLN A 408 -22.21 -12.81 7.63
CA GLN A 408 -23.03 -12.83 8.85
C GLN A 408 -22.70 -11.69 9.83
N SER A 409 -21.42 -11.39 10.03
CA SER A 409 -20.97 -10.26 10.86
C SER A 409 -21.41 -8.93 10.26
N ASP A 410 -21.19 -8.73 8.96
CA ASP A 410 -21.56 -7.51 8.25
C ASP A 410 -23.09 -7.32 8.26
N MET A 411 -23.86 -8.42 8.12
CA MET A 411 -25.31 -8.41 8.25
C MET A 411 -25.78 -8.08 9.68
N GLN A 412 -25.09 -8.51 10.75
CA GLN A 412 -25.38 -8.09 12.12
C GLN A 412 -25.10 -6.61 12.36
N VAL A 413 -24.02 -6.07 11.79
CA VAL A 413 -23.70 -4.64 11.87
C VAL A 413 -24.77 -3.82 11.16
N VAL A 414 -25.14 -4.25 9.96
CA VAL A 414 -26.23 -3.68 9.18
C VAL A 414 -27.54 -3.68 9.98
N GLN A 415 -27.91 -4.81 10.59
CA GLN A 415 -29.10 -4.91 11.44
C GLN A 415 -28.99 -4.04 12.70
N THR A 416 -27.79 -3.81 13.22
CA THR A 416 -27.56 -2.95 14.38
C THR A 416 -27.68 -1.47 14.00
N ILE A 417 -27.08 -1.05 12.89
CA ILE A 417 -27.23 0.30 12.33
C ILE A 417 -28.71 0.55 11.99
N GLN A 418 -29.37 -0.42 11.36
CA GLN A 418 -30.81 -0.37 11.07
C GLN A 418 -31.63 -0.25 12.36
N LYS A 419 -31.38 -1.07 13.38
CA LYS A 419 -32.06 -0.99 14.68
C LYS A 419 -31.82 0.32 15.39
N VAL A 420 -30.61 0.85 15.39
CA VAL A 420 -30.25 2.11 16.03
C VAL A 420 -30.89 3.28 15.34
N CYS A 421 -30.83 3.32 14.01
CA CYS A 421 -31.51 4.36 13.25
C CYS A 421 -33.03 4.27 13.48
N ILE A 422 -33.62 3.08 13.52
CA ILE A 422 -35.06 2.89 13.80
C ILE A 422 -35.42 3.21 15.28
N GLN A 423 -34.59 2.84 16.25
CA GLN A 423 -34.85 3.00 17.70
C GLN A 423 -34.61 4.43 18.17
N ASP A 424 -33.49 5.06 17.81
CA ASP A 424 -33.23 6.47 18.15
C ASP A 424 -34.27 7.39 17.47
N MET A 425 -34.76 7.03 16.27
CA MET A 425 -35.90 7.70 15.61
C MET A 425 -37.19 7.68 16.43
N SER A 426 -37.48 6.59 17.13
CA SER A 426 -38.69 6.48 17.95
C SER A 426 -38.64 7.32 19.24
N SER A 427 -37.44 7.77 19.63
CA SER A 427 -37.18 8.45 20.90
C SER A 427 -37.01 9.98 20.81
N HIS A 428 -36.90 10.54 19.60
CA HIS A 428 -36.77 11.99 19.39
C HIS A 428 -38.11 12.65 19.01
N THR A 429 -38.62 13.48 19.94
CA THR A 429 -39.91 14.18 19.90
C THR A 429 -40.21 15.02 18.65
N PRO A 430 -39.24 15.58 17.90
CA PRO A 430 -39.52 16.28 16.63
C PRO A 430 -39.86 15.35 15.45
N ILE A 431 -39.61 14.05 15.54
CA ILE A 431 -39.78 13.06 14.45
C ILE A 431 -41.16 12.35 14.56
N GLN A 432 -42.18 13.04 15.07
CA GLN A 432 -43.57 12.65 14.83
C GLN A 432 -44.07 13.12 13.45
N GLU A 433 -43.27 13.87 12.70
CA GLU A 433 -43.50 14.03 11.26
C GLU A 433 -43.29 12.69 10.56
N LEU A 434 -44.33 12.28 9.84
CA LEU A 434 -44.47 10.96 9.25
C LEU A 434 -43.35 10.66 8.23
N PRO A 435 -42.95 9.38 8.03
CA PRO A 435 -41.94 9.01 7.03
C PRO A 435 -42.32 9.46 5.61
N PHE A 436 -43.60 9.71 5.37
CA PHE A 436 -44.15 10.17 4.10
C PHE A 436 -44.88 11.49 4.29
N ARG A 437 -44.62 12.45 3.40
CA ARG A 437 -45.37 13.70 3.26
C ARG A 437 -46.36 13.57 2.10
N HIS A 438 -47.49 14.26 2.17
CA HIS A 438 -48.40 14.33 1.01
C HIS A 438 -47.72 15.09 -0.13
N ASP A 439 -47.67 14.50 -1.31
CA ASP A 439 -47.25 15.16 -2.55
C ASP A 439 -48.46 15.87 -3.15
N GLY A 440 -48.51 17.20 -2.98
CA GLY A 440 -49.60 18.03 -3.48
C GLY A 440 -49.54 18.33 -4.98
N THR A 441 -48.55 17.79 -5.72
CA THR A 441 -48.26 18.20 -7.10
C THR A 441 -48.83 17.28 -8.18
N ALA A 442 -49.27 16.07 -7.83
CA ALA A 442 -49.63 15.08 -8.84
C ALA A 442 -51.16 14.98 -9.05
N GLU A 443 -51.62 15.07 -10.30
CA GLU A 443 -53.04 14.89 -10.66
C GLU A 443 -53.44 13.40 -10.63
N TYR A 444 -54.68 13.09 -10.22
CA TYR A 444 -55.25 11.75 -10.44
C TYR A 444 -55.73 11.64 -11.89
N THR A 445 -55.14 10.73 -12.67
CA THR A 445 -55.71 10.40 -13.98
C THR A 445 -56.78 9.32 -13.83
N ARG A 446 -57.84 9.38 -14.66
CA ARG A 446 -58.92 8.37 -14.71
C ARG A 446 -58.38 6.94 -14.91
N LYS A 447 -57.22 6.82 -15.57
CA LYS A 447 -56.51 5.56 -15.80
C LYS A 447 -55.92 4.97 -14.50
N THR A 448 -55.28 5.80 -13.67
CA THR A 448 -54.75 5.40 -12.35
C THR A 448 -55.85 4.88 -11.42
N ILE A 449 -57.06 5.44 -11.55
CA ILE A 449 -58.26 5.07 -10.78
C ILE A 449 -58.85 3.73 -11.26
N GLU A 450 -58.85 3.46 -12.57
CA GLU A 450 -59.31 2.19 -13.12
C GLU A 450 -58.34 1.03 -12.86
N GLU A 451 -57.03 1.29 -12.89
CA GLU A 451 -56.00 0.33 -12.47
C GLU A 451 -56.12 0.02 -10.96
N PHE A 452 -56.46 1.02 -10.13
CA PHE A 452 -56.76 0.85 -8.70
C PHE A 452 -57.92 -0.11 -8.42
N LYS A 453 -58.93 -0.15 -9.30
CA LYS A 453 -60.13 -0.99 -9.15
C LYS A 453 -59.83 -2.49 -9.30
N TYR A 454 -58.82 -2.84 -10.09
CA TYR A 454 -58.49 -4.24 -10.41
C TYR A 454 -57.43 -4.87 -9.49
N LEU A 455 -56.69 -4.06 -8.73
CA LEU A 455 -55.55 -4.50 -7.91
C LEU A 455 -55.89 -4.96 -6.47
N TYR A 456 -57.16 -4.87 -6.02
CA TYR A 456 -57.52 -5.17 -4.62
C TYR A 456 -58.08 -6.57 -4.34
N VAL A 457 -57.54 -7.17 -3.28
CA VAL A 457 -57.92 -8.45 -2.65
C VAL A 457 -59.41 -8.47 -2.28
N PRO A 458 -60.14 -9.59 -2.49
CA PRO A 458 -61.57 -9.73 -2.19
C PRO A 458 -62.01 -9.30 -0.79
N THR A 459 -61.10 -9.30 0.19
CA THR A 459 -61.32 -8.88 1.58
C THR A 459 -61.56 -7.37 1.70
N LEU A 460 -60.89 -6.54 0.89
CA LEU A 460 -61.11 -5.08 0.86
C LEU A 460 -62.37 -4.72 0.10
N ILE A 461 -62.72 -5.48 -0.94
CA ILE A 461 -64.02 -5.36 -1.62
C ILE A 461 -65.15 -5.72 -0.64
N ARG A 462 -64.99 -6.76 0.20
CA ARG A 462 -65.98 -7.09 1.23
C ARG A 462 -66.14 -6.03 2.31
N GLU A 463 -65.06 -5.45 2.84
CA GLU A 463 -65.18 -4.40 3.87
C GLU A 463 -65.56 -3.03 3.29
N TYR A 464 -65.19 -2.75 2.04
CA TYR A 464 -65.73 -1.63 1.27
C TYR A 464 -67.24 -1.82 1.06
N ASP A 465 -67.65 -3.02 0.64
CA ASP A 465 -69.06 -3.32 0.43
C ASP A 465 -69.85 -3.30 1.74
N LYS A 466 -69.27 -3.76 2.84
CA LYS A 466 -69.93 -3.89 4.14
C LYS A 466 -70.07 -2.55 4.88
N ASN A 467 -69.11 -1.63 4.74
CA ASN A 467 -69.15 -0.36 5.46
C ASN A 467 -69.55 0.83 4.57
N TYR A 468 -69.47 0.71 3.24
CA TYR A 468 -69.52 1.87 2.35
C TYR A 468 -70.38 1.70 1.08
N LYS A 469 -70.89 0.51 0.73
CA LYS A 469 -71.73 0.33 -0.47
C LYS A 469 -73.04 1.13 -0.45
N ASP A 470 -73.60 1.32 0.75
CA ASP A 470 -74.88 2.01 0.96
C ASP A 470 -74.73 3.47 1.41
N ARG A 471 -73.49 3.93 1.62
CA ARG A 471 -73.21 5.34 1.90
C ARG A 471 -72.62 5.94 0.65
N LYS A 472 -73.18 7.04 0.13
CA LYS A 472 -72.54 7.93 -0.86
C LYS A 472 -71.28 8.60 -0.26
N ALA A 473 -70.42 7.81 0.36
CA ALA A 473 -69.18 8.24 0.94
C ALA A 473 -68.20 8.39 -0.22
N ASP A 474 -67.68 9.60 -0.32
CA ASP A 474 -66.72 9.92 -1.34
C ASP A 474 -65.45 9.08 -1.09
N ILE A 475 -65.09 8.26 -2.06
CA ILE A 475 -63.84 7.47 -2.07
C ILE A 475 -62.60 8.38 -2.02
N TRP A 476 -62.79 9.68 -2.23
CA TRP A 476 -61.80 10.74 -2.11
C TRP A 476 -61.67 11.34 -0.70
N SER A 477 -62.56 10.98 0.24
CA SER A 477 -62.55 11.60 1.57
C SER A 477 -61.28 11.26 2.37
N ARG A 478 -60.70 12.27 3.02
CA ARG A 478 -59.62 12.11 4.02
C ARG A 478 -59.93 11.05 5.09
N GLU A 479 -61.21 10.83 5.38
CA GLU A 479 -61.68 9.83 6.33
C GLU A 479 -61.50 8.40 5.80
N PHE A 480 -61.68 8.17 4.49
CA PHE A 480 -61.31 6.92 3.82
C PHE A 480 -59.80 6.67 3.91
N HIS A 481 -58.96 7.67 3.58
CA HIS A 481 -57.51 7.53 3.68
C HIS A 481 -57.01 7.37 5.12
N LEU A 482 -57.60 8.07 6.10
CA LEU A 482 -57.28 7.91 7.52
C LEU A 482 -57.76 6.56 8.07
N ASN A 483 -58.89 6.04 7.60
CA ASN A 483 -59.39 4.72 8.00
C ASN A 483 -58.63 3.60 7.33
N LEU A 484 -58.26 3.73 6.05
CA LEU A 484 -57.34 2.83 5.36
C LEU A 484 -55.99 2.80 6.07
N ARG A 485 -55.50 3.97 6.49
CA ARG A 485 -54.26 4.13 7.27
C ARG A 485 -54.35 3.54 8.68
N ARG A 486 -55.44 3.76 9.41
CA ARG A 486 -55.71 3.12 10.71
C ARG A 486 -55.86 1.61 10.57
N PHE A 487 -56.46 1.16 9.47
CA PHE A 487 -56.65 -0.26 9.15
C PHE A 487 -55.32 -0.95 8.83
N ILE A 488 -54.46 -0.32 8.03
CA ILE A 488 -53.08 -0.77 7.77
C ILE A 488 -52.31 -0.87 9.09
N LEU A 489 -52.36 0.15 9.96
CA LEU A 489 -51.70 0.16 11.27
C LEU A 489 -52.29 -0.87 12.27
N ALA A 490 -53.60 -1.09 12.26
CA ALA A 490 -54.28 -2.06 13.11
C ALA A 490 -54.01 -3.52 12.68
N LYS A 491 -53.79 -3.76 11.38
CA LYS A 491 -53.35 -5.06 10.86
C LYS A 491 -51.85 -5.31 11.05
N ASP A 492 -51.03 -4.25 11.16
CA ASP A 492 -49.58 -4.34 11.47
C ASP A 492 -49.30 -4.78 12.92
N SER A 493 -50.24 -4.52 13.83
CA SER A 493 -50.14 -4.83 15.27
C SER A 493 -50.79 -6.16 15.69
N ALA A 494 -51.45 -6.88 14.77
CA ALA A 494 -52.08 -8.17 15.07
C ALA A 494 -51.11 -9.35 14.87
N PRO A 495 -50.93 -10.25 15.85
CA PRO A 495 -50.09 -11.44 15.69
C PRO A 495 -50.65 -12.33 14.59
N ALA A 496 -49.79 -12.76 13.67
CA ALA A 496 -50.16 -13.60 12.54
C ALA A 496 -50.79 -14.91 13.04
N SER A 497 -52.09 -15.06 12.85
CA SER A 497 -52.77 -16.34 13.07
C SER A 497 -52.46 -17.27 11.90
N HIS A 498 -52.19 -18.54 12.22
CA HIS A 498 -51.74 -19.55 11.25
C HIS A 498 -52.72 -19.70 10.08
N GLY A 499 -52.28 -19.34 8.87
CA GLY A 499 -52.92 -19.72 7.61
C GLY A 499 -53.17 -18.59 6.60
N GLU A 500 -53.14 -17.32 6.99
CA GLU A 500 -53.26 -16.22 6.03
C GLU A 500 -51.88 -15.83 5.47
N GLN A 501 -51.71 -15.90 4.14
CA GLN A 501 -50.53 -15.31 3.51
C GLN A 501 -50.45 -13.83 3.91
N PRO A 502 -49.27 -13.30 4.31
CA PRO A 502 -49.10 -11.90 4.69
C PRO A 502 -49.34 -11.01 3.45
N GLY A 503 -50.61 -10.71 3.19
CA GLY A 503 -51.08 -10.21 1.92
C GLY A 503 -50.80 -8.73 1.74
N ILE A 504 -49.98 -8.41 0.74
CA ILE A 504 -49.90 -7.15 -0.03
C ILE A 504 -49.55 -5.86 0.75
N TRP A 505 -50.10 -5.62 1.94
CA TRP A 505 -49.86 -4.41 2.73
C TRP A 505 -48.49 -4.39 3.40
N LYS A 506 -47.99 -5.56 3.83
CA LYS A 506 -46.57 -5.70 4.18
C LYS A 506 -45.67 -5.37 2.98
N GLN A 507 -46.09 -5.65 1.75
CA GLN A 507 -45.24 -5.44 0.57
C GLN A 507 -45.13 -3.97 0.13
N LEU A 508 -46.15 -3.15 0.39
CA LEU A 508 -46.27 -1.76 -0.09
C LEU A 508 -45.62 -0.69 0.79
N LEU A 509 -45.44 -0.95 2.10
CA LEU A 509 -44.97 0.05 3.07
C LEU A 509 -43.76 -0.43 3.89
N HIS A 510 -43.11 -1.52 3.47
CA HIS A 510 -41.95 -2.05 4.18
C HIS A 510 -40.77 -1.07 4.07
N VAL A 511 -40.70 -0.09 4.98
CA VAL A 511 -39.50 0.72 5.26
C VAL A 511 -38.29 -0.22 5.43
N GLY A 512 -38.51 -1.39 6.01
CA GLY A 512 -37.57 -2.51 6.02
C GLY A 512 -37.02 -2.87 4.64
N ARG A 513 -37.85 -3.03 3.59
CA ARG A 513 -37.39 -3.30 2.22
C ARG A 513 -36.63 -2.14 1.60
N SER A 514 -37.00 -0.89 1.88
CA SER A 514 -36.22 0.27 1.41
C SER A 514 -34.84 0.29 2.07
N PHE A 515 -34.75 -0.10 3.34
CA PHE A 515 -33.49 -0.29 4.03
C PHE A 515 -32.71 -1.48 3.47
N ASP A 516 -33.33 -2.64 3.30
CA ASP A 516 -32.70 -3.83 2.72
C ASP A 516 -32.15 -3.49 1.32
N ARG A 517 -32.91 -2.73 0.53
CA ARG A 517 -32.50 -2.26 -0.79
C ARG A 517 -31.41 -1.18 -0.73
N LEU A 518 -31.42 -0.29 0.26
CA LEU A 518 -30.34 0.66 0.53
C LEU A 518 -29.05 -0.08 0.89
N ILE A 519 -29.16 -1.09 1.73
CA ILE A 519 -28.07 -1.98 2.13
C ILE A 519 -27.56 -2.71 0.90
N ASP A 520 -28.43 -3.31 0.09
CA ASP A 520 -28.07 -4.01 -1.14
C ASP A 520 -27.41 -3.05 -2.16
N ILE A 521 -27.90 -1.82 -2.32
CA ILE A 521 -27.27 -0.79 -3.15
C ILE A 521 -25.87 -0.48 -2.61
N THR A 522 -25.74 -0.26 -1.30
CA THR A 522 -24.48 0.11 -0.68
C THR A 522 -23.47 -1.04 -0.79
N LEU A 523 -23.87 -2.26 -0.42
CA LEU A 523 -23.07 -3.47 -0.47
C LEU A 523 -22.75 -3.88 -1.91
N SER A 524 -23.69 -3.83 -2.85
CA SER A 524 -23.42 -4.22 -4.25
C SER A 524 -22.37 -3.32 -4.90
N VAL A 525 -22.40 -2.01 -4.66
CA VAL A 525 -21.39 -1.09 -5.20
C VAL A 525 -20.03 -1.32 -4.52
N ILE A 526 -20.02 -1.57 -3.21
CA ILE A 526 -18.82 -1.92 -2.46
C ILE A 526 -18.21 -3.24 -2.99
N ILE A 527 -19.01 -4.31 -3.08
CA ILE A 527 -18.62 -5.67 -3.50
C ILE A 527 -18.20 -5.69 -4.98
N LEU A 528 -18.88 -4.95 -5.87
CA LEU A 528 -18.48 -4.87 -7.28
C LEU A 528 -17.10 -4.24 -7.45
N LYS A 529 -16.73 -3.25 -6.62
CA LYS A 529 -15.35 -2.73 -6.58
C LYS A 529 -14.35 -3.69 -5.93
N GLU A 530 -14.76 -4.58 -5.03
CA GLU A 530 -13.87 -5.60 -4.42
C GLU A 530 -13.26 -6.54 -5.48
N ASN A 531 -14.00 -6.88 -6.54
CA ASN A 531 -13.50 -7.72 -7.63
C ASN A 531 -12.37 -7.06 -8.46
N CYS A 532 -12.14 -5.75 -8.31
CA CYS A 532 -11.07 -5.03 -8.98
C CYS A 532 -9.77 -4.93 -8.14
N GLY A 533 -9.69 -5.59 -6.98
CA GLY A 533 -8.49 -5.64 -6.16
C GLY A 533 -8.13 -4.34 -5.43
N ARG A 534 -9.00 -3.32 -5.45
CA ARG A 534 -8.85 -2.07 -4.68
C ARG A 534 -10.08 -1.86 -3.80
N ARG A 535 -9.89 -1.95 -2.49
CA ARG A 535 -10.94 -1.78 -1.46
C ARG A 535 -11.13 -0.34 -0.96
N SER A 536 -10.54 0.67 -1.59
CA SER A 536 -10.57 2.02 -1.01
C SER A 536 -11.89 2.75 -1.23
N VAL A 537 -12.45 3.32 -0.15
CA VAL A 537 -13.52 4.33 -0.25
C VAL A 537 -12.95 5.60 -0.89
N ASP A 538 -13.33 5.85 -2.15
CA ASP A 538 -12.93 7.03 -2.91
C ASP A 538 -14.13 7.96 -3.19
N ILE A 539 -13.83 9.16 -3.70
CA ILE A 539 -14.84 10.18 -4.00
C ILE A 539 -15.84 9.66 -5.03
N ASP A 540 -15.36 8.91 -6.03
CA ASP A 540 -16.18 8.34 -7.10
C ASP A 540 -17.20 7.32 -6.55
N LEU A 541 -16.78 6.47 -5.61
CA LEU A 541 -17.66 5.53 -4.91
C LEU A 541 -18.75 6.28 -4.14
N VAL A 542 -18.36 7.31 -3.41
CA VAL A 542 -19.30 8.13 -2.62
C VAL A 542 -20.29 8.85 -3.54
N GLN A 543 -19.83 9.43 -4.65
CA GLN A 543 -20.69 10.08 -5.64
C GLN A 543 -21.68 9.10 -6.27
N GLN A 544 -21.21 7.92 -6.67
CA GLN A 544 -22.05 6.86 -7.23
C GLN A 544 -23.13 6.43 -6.24
N LEU A 545 -22.77 6.21 -4.97
CA LEU A 545 -23.71 5.84 -3.92
C LEU A 545 -24.75 6.93 -3.66
N VAL A 546 -24.33 8.19 -3.56
CA VAL A 546 -25.27 9.32 -3.42
C VAL A 546 -26.24 9.35 -4.60
N GLY A 547 -25.75 9.19 -5.84
CA GLY A 547 -26.59 9.13 -7.04
C GLY A 547 -27.60 7.97 -7.02
N MET A 548 -27.17 6.77 -6.59
CA MET A 548 -28.06 5.60 -6.49
C MET A 548 -29.10 5.76 -5.37
N ILE A 549 -28.75 6.40 -4.26
CA ILE A 549 -29.68 6.69 -3.16
C ILE A 549 -30.73 7.69 -3.61
N LEU A 550 -30.32 8.75 -4.31
CA LEU A 550 -31.26 9.71 -4.89
C LEU A 550 -32.19 9.06 -5.92
N ALA A 551 -31.66 8.17 -6.77
CA ALA A 551 -32.46 7.37 -7.69
C ALA A 551 -33.46 6.49 -6.94
N HIS A 552 -33.04 5.82 -5.87
CA HIS A 552 -33.92 4.98 -5.05
C HIS A 552 -34.99 5.80 -4.30
N ILE A 553 -34.64 6.98 -3.77
CA ILE A 553 -35.60 7.91 -3.19
C ILE A 553 -36.64 8.33 -4.24
N ASN A 554 -36.22 8.57 -5.48
CA ASN A 554 -37.12 8.90 -6.58
C ASN A 554 -38.02 7.71 -6.97
N GLU A 555 -37.51 6.47 -6.97
CA GLU A 555 -38.34 5.28 -7.14
C GLU A 555 -39.42 5.18 -6.05
N ILE A 556 -39.03 5.36 -4.78
CA ILE A 556 -39.97 5.39 -3.65
C ILE A 556 -41.01 6.49 -3.85
N ASN A 557 -40.59 7.70 -4.25
CA ASN A 557 -41.52 8.79 -4.54
C ASN A 557 -42.49 8.42 -5.68
N ASN A 558 -42.01 7.76 -6.74
CA ASN A 558 -42.85 7.32 -7.87
C ASN A 558 -43.85 6.23 -7.46
N GLU A 559 -43.45 5.29 -6.61
CA GLU A 559 -44.36 4.26 -6.06
C GLU A 559 -45.42 4.89 -5.14
N LEU A 560 -45.00 5.88 -4.36
CA LEU A 560 -45.86 6.63 -3.44
C LEU A 560 -46.76 7.67 -4.14
N ASP A 561 -46.42 8.08 -5.37
CA ASP A 561 -47.18 9.06 -6.15
C ASP A 561 -48.62 8.62 -6.43
N ILE A 562 -48.83 7.30 -6.55
CA ILE A 562 -50.16 6.67 -6.66
C ILE A 562 -51.05 7.03 -5.44
N PHE A 563 -50.43 7.23 -4.28
CA PHE A 563 -51.07 7.65 -3.03
C PHE A 563 -50.92 9.14 -2.74
N LYS A 564 -50.31 9.91 -3.66
CA LYS A 564 -49.92 11.31 -3.45
C LYS A 564 -49.08 11.47 -2.20
N LEU A 565 -48.08 10.60 -2.06
CA LEU A 565 -47.10 10.64 -0.98
C LEU A 565 -45.69 10.77 -1.57
N ALA A 566 -44.77 11.35 -0.80
CA ALA A 566 -43.35 11.40 -1.09
C ALA A 566 -42.55 11.15 0.20
N ALA A 567 -41.31 10.69 0.07
CA ALA A 567 -40.36 10.55 1.16
C ALA A 567 -40.13 11.91 1.85
N SER A 568 -40.27 11.94 3.19
CA SER A 568 -39.99 13.14 3.97
C SER A 568 -38.49 13.47 3.98
N LYS A 569 -38.11 14.73 4.24
CA LYS A 569 -36.69 15.11 4.38
C LYS A 569 -35.99 14.35 5.50
N HIS A 570 -36.71 14.06 6.59
CA HIS A 570 -36.20 13.21 7.66
C HIS A 570 -35.92 11.79 7.18
N TYR A 571 -36.80 11.21 6.37
CA TYR A 571 -36.60 9.89 5.79
C TYR A 571 -35.41 9.87 4.82
N GLN A 572 -35.26 10.90 3.99
CA GLN A 572 -34.11 11.05 3.10
C GLN A 572 -32.80 11.19 3.90
N ALA A 573 -32.80 12.06 4.91
CA ALA A 573 -31.67 12.28 5.82
C ALA A 573 -31.21 11.01 6.52
N MET A 574 -32.18 10.19 6.95
CA MET A 574 -31.95 8.89 7.54
C MET A 574 -31.28 7.92 6.56
N MET A 575 -31.76 7.82 5.31
CA MET A 575 -31.15 6.97 4.28
C MET A 575 -29.68 7.36 4.01
N HIS A 576 -29.41 8.65 3.91
CA HIS A 576 -28.03 9.13 3.73
C HIS A 576 -27.16 8.89 4.98
N THR A 577 -27.72 9.08 6.19
CA THR A 577 -27.01 8.80 7.46
C THR A 577 -26.62 7.33 7.57
N CYS A 578 -27.53 6.42 7.25
CA CYS A 578 -27.26 4.98 7.28
C CYS A 578 -26.15 4.60 6.31
N THR A 579 -26.16 5.20 5.12
CA THR A 579 -25.10 4.99 4.12
C THR A 579 -23.75 5.47 4.62
N VAL A 580 -23.69 6.66 5.25
CA VAL A 580 -22.45 7.19 5.86
C VAL A 580 -21.93 6.25 6.94
N LEU A 581 -22.79 5.72 7.82
CA LEU A 581 -22.38 4.78 8.87
C LEU A 581 -21.90 3.43 8.29
N LEU A 582 -22.57 2.91 7.26
CA LEU A 582 -22.15 1.69 6.56
C LEU A 582 -20.79 1.86 5.87
N LEU A 583 -20.60 2.97 5.15
CA LEU A 583 -19.33 3.30 4.53
C LEU A 583 -18.22 3.52 5.56
N THR A 584 -18.55 4.12 6.70
CA THR A 584 -17.61 4.30 7.82
C THR A 584 -17.14 2.96 8.36
N LYS A 585 -18.07 2.02 8.61
CA LYS A 585 -17.74 0.66 9.04
C LYS A 585 -16.88 -0.04 8.01
N PHE A 586 -17.29 -0.02 6.74
CA PHE A 586 -16.54 -0.67 5.67
C PHE A 586 -15.10 -0.14 5.59
N HIS A 587 -14.94 1.18 5.63
CA HIS A 587 -13.61 1.79 5.58
C HIS A 587 -12.76 1.43 6.79
N TYR A 588 -13.35 1.43 7.98
CA TYR A 588 -12.68 1.00 9.21
C TYR A 588 -12.26 -0.47 9.15
N ASP A 589 -13.12 -1.36 8.66
CA ASP A 589 -12.80 -2.79 8.51
C ASP A 589 -11.68 -3.03 7.53
N GLU A 590 -11.61 -2.26 6.44
CA GLU A 590 -10.50 -2.32 5.50
C GLU A 590 -9.17 -1.98 6.19
N GLN A 591 -9.15 -0.93 7.01
CA GLN A 591 -7.97 -0.52 7.77
C GLN A 591 -7.57 -1.56 8.80
N TRP A 592 -8.55 -2.11 9.53
CA TRP A 592 -8.31 -3.18 10.50
C TRP A 592 -7.80 -4.45 9.83
N ARG A 593 -8.40 -4.90 8.72
CA ARG A 593 -7.94 -6.07 7.97
C ARG A 593 -6.52 -5.88 7.46
N PHE A 594 -6.18 -4.69 6.96
CA PHE A 594 -4.81 -4.41 6.55
C PHE A 594 -3.84 -4.48 7.73
N PHE A 595 -4.19 -3.86 8.86
CA PHE A 595 -3.38 -3.93 10.07
C PHE A 595 -3.21 -5.36 10.58
N ASP A 596 -4.28 -6.15 10.62
CA ASP A 596 -4.26 -7.55 11.03
C ASP A 596 -3.47 -8.43 10.05
N GLU A 597 -3.55 -8.17 8.73
CA GLU A 597 -2.72 -8.84 7.72
C GLU A 597 -1.23 -8.54 7.91
N VAL A 598 -0.88 -7.29 8.24
CA VAL A 598 0.49 -6.90 8.55
C VAL A 598 0.95 -7.57 9.85
N LEU A 599 0.12 -7.58 10.89
CA LEU A 599 0.41 -8.26 12.16
C LEU A 599 0.50 -9.78 12.03
N SER A 600 -0.32 -10.40 11.18
CA SER A 600 -0.33 -11.84 10.97
C SER A 600 0.95 -12.29 10.25
N LYS A 601 1.40 -11.54 9.23
CA LYS A 601 2.71 -11.75 8.59
C LYS A 601 3.86 -11.68 9.59
N VAL A 602 3.80 -10.74 10.53
CA VAL A 602 4.79 -10.61 11.61
C VAL A 602 4.71 -11.82 12.56
N ARG A 603 3.51 -12.28 12.90
CA ARG A 603 3.29 -13.45 13.77
C ARG A 603 3.73 -14.78 13.13
N GLU A 604 3.47 -14.96 11.84
CA GLU A 604 3.92 -16.13 11.08
C GLU A 604 5.44 -16.21 11.04
N LYS A 605 6.11 -15.06 10.88
CA LYS A 605 7.58 -14.95 10.92
C LYS A 605 8.17 -15.16 12.31
N THR A 606 7.41 -15.03 13.41
CA THR A 606 7.94 -15.12 14.79
C THR A 606 8.68 -16.42 15.06
N SER A 607 8.14 -17.55 14.61
CA SER A 607 8.79 -18.87 14.80
C SER A 607 10.15 -18.93 14.10
N GLY A 608 10.23 -18.42 12.87
CA GLY A 608 11.47 -18.30 12.11
C GLY A 608 12.45 -17.31 12.73
N TRP A 609 11.99 -16.15 13.20
CA TRP A 609 12.81 -15.16 13.90
C TRP A 609 13.34 -15.70 15.22
N ARG A 610 12.52 -16.43 15.99
CA ARG A 610 12.96 -17.08 17.23
C ARG A 610 14.07 -18.10 16.95
N ALA A 611 13.87 -18.97 15.97
CA ALA A 611 14.87 -19.96 15.57
C ALA A 611 16.16 -19.28 15.08
N TYR A 612 16.04 -18.21 14.29
CA TYR A 612 17.17 -17.40 13.82
C TYR A 612 17.93 -16.73 14.97
N PHE A 613 17.21 -16.12 15.93
CA PHE A 613 17.79 -15.48 17.10
C PHE A 613 18.62 -16.49 17.90
N ILE A 614 18.00 -17.62 18.24
CA ILE A 614 18.64 -18.71 18.97
C ILE A 614 19.90 -19.15 18.25
N ALA A 615 19.80 -19.50 16.97
CA ALA A 615 20.93 -19.96 16.18
C ALA A 615 22.10 -18.95 16.09
N MET A 616 21.82 -17.64 16.14
CA MET A 616 22.85 -16.60 16.15
C MET A 616 23.52 -16.42 17.51
N VAL A 617 22.79 -16.53 18.62
CA VAL A 617 23.33 -16.28 19.97
C VAL A 617 23.87 -17.53 20.66
N THR A 618 23.55 -18.74 20.16
CA THR A 618 24.04 -20.03 20.69
C THR A 618 25.24 -20.60 19.92
N GLN A 619 25.80 -19.91 18.92
CA GLN A 619 26.90 -20.44 18.10
C GLN A 619 28.10 -20.88 18.95
N ASP A 620 28.71 -22.02 18.61
CA ASP A 620 29.97 -22.52 19.19
C ASP A 620 31.16 -21.65 18.71
N PRO A 621 31.93 -20.96 19.58
CA PRO A 621 32.90 -19.97 19.14
C PRO A 621 34.19 -20.66 18.68
N THR A 622 34.29 -21.98 18.89
CA THR A 622 35.44 -22.81 18.63
C THR A 622 35.27 -23.52 17.31
N ALA A 623 34.05 -23.56 16.74
CA ALA A 623 33.80 -24.15 15.44
C ALA A 623 34.62 -23.45 14.34
N ASP A 624 34.48 -22.13 14.19
CA ASP A 624 35.22 -21.38 13.17
C ASP A 624 36.74 -21.40 13.39
N PRO A 625 37.27 -21.21 14.62
CA PRO A 625 38.69 -21.41 14.89
C PRO A 625 39.21 -22.81 14.57
N ARG A 626 38.43 -23.85 14.91
CA ARG A 626 38.80 -25.25 14.61
C ARG A 626 38.83 -25.49 13.11
N PHE A 627 37.81 -25.02 12.39
CA PHE A 627 37.75 -25.11 10.94
C PHE A 627 38.88 -24.33 10.27
N ALA A 628 39.21 -23.14 10.77
CA ALA A 628 40.35 -22.35 10.29
C ALA A 628 41.67 -23.12 10.47
N ALA A 629 41.90 -23.70 11.64
CA ALA A 629 43.08 -24.53 11.92
C ALA A 629 43.13 -25.76 11.00
N ASP A 630 42.00 -26.44 10.77
CA ASP A 630 41.91 -27.60 9.89
C ASP A 630 42.23 -27.25 8.42
N ILE A 631 41.75 -26.09 7.94
CA ILE A 631 42.03 -25.60 6.57
C ILE A 631 43.50 -25.22 6.42
N VAL A 632 44.08 -24.49 7.38
CA VAL A 632 45.51 -24.11 7.34
C VAL A 632 46.40 -25.35 7.42
N LYS A 633 46.05 -26.33 8.24
CA LYS A 633 46.75 -27.62 8.30
C LYS A 633 46.69 -28.36 6.96
N ALA A 634 45.50 -28.43 6.34
CA ALA A 634 45.34 -29.07 5.04
C ALA A 634 46.10 -28.34 3.92
N LEU A 635 46.21 -27.02 3.99
CA LEU A 635 47.06 -26.23 3.10
C LEU A 635 48.53 -26.65 3.25
N LEU A 636 49.04 -26.68 4.48
CA LEU A 636 50.42 -27.09 4.76
C LEU A 636 50.71 -28.49 4.22
N GLU A 637 49.85 -29.47 4.51
CA GLU A 637 49.98 -30.85 4.02
C GLU A 637 50.02 -30.91 2.48
N SER A 638 49.20 -30.08 1.81
CA SER A 638 49.13 -30.03 0.35
C SER A 638 50.38 -29.38 -0.26
N VAL A 639 50.88 -28.29 0.34
CA VAL A 639 52.13 -27.63 -0.08
C VAL A 639 53.34 -28.55 0.11
N VAL A 640 53.44 -29.24 1.26
CA VAL A 640 54.53 -30.18 1.54
C VAL A 640 54.50 -31.35 0.58
N ARG A 641 53.32 -31.89 0.26
CA ARG A 641 53.17 -32.98 -0.74
C ARG A 641 53.58 -32.53 -2.14
N ALA A 642 53.21 -31.32 -2.55
CA ALA A 642 53.61 -30.74 -3.83
C ALA A 642 55.13 -30.54 -3.91
N PHE A 643 55.73 -29.97 -2.85
CA PHE A 643 57.17 -29.82 -2.71
C PHE A 643 57.89 -31.16 -2.82
N LEU A 644 57.46 -32.16 -2.06
CA LEU A 644 58.00 -33.52 -2.09
C LEU A 644 57.99 -34.13 -3.49
N THR A 645 56.88 -33.99 -4.20
CA THR A 645 56.72 -34.53 -5.56
C THR A 645 57.68 -33.86 -6.52
N LYS A 646 57.73 -32.53 -6.52
CA LYS A 646 58.62 -31.74 -7.39
C LYS A 646 60.10 -31.94 -7.07
N ALA A 647 60.45 -32.08 -5.80
CA ALA A 647 61.82 -32.32 -5.38
C ALA A 647 62.32 -33.71 -5.82
N LYS A 648 61.47 -34.75 -5.76
CA LYS A 648 61.78 -36.07 -6.32
C LYS A 648 62.00 -36.00 -7.83
N GLU A 649 61.08 -35.37 -8.56
CA GLU A 649 61.21 -35.17 -10.01
C GLU A 649 62.52 -34.42 -10.37
N ALA A 650 62.90 -33.41 -9.59
CA ALA A 650 64.13 -32.65 -9.81
C ALA A 650 65.39 -33.49 -9.58
N ILE A 651 65.41 -34.34 -8.55
CA ILE A 651 66.52 -35.28 -8.29
C ILE A 651 66.65 -36.27 -9.44
N GLU A 652 65.53 -36.91 -9.81
CA GLU A 652 65.52 -37.91 -10.89
C GLU A 652 65.98 -37.29 -12.22
N LYS A 653 65.47 -36.11 -12.56
CA LYS A 653 65.87 -35.37 -13.77
C LYS A 653 67.34 -34.96 -13.75
N GLN A 654 67.87 -34.47 -12.63
CA GLN A 654 69.27 -34.07 -12.54
C GLN A 654 70.20 -35.29 -12.65
N VAL A 655 69.85 -36.40 -11.99
CA VAL A 655 70.58 -37.66 -12.11
C VAL A 655 70.53 -38.18 -13.55
N GLU A 656 69.38 -38.13 -14.22
CA GLU A 656 69.24 -38.54 -15.62
C GLU A 656 70.09 -37.68 -16.57
N LEU A 657 70.09 -36.35 -16.40
CA LEU A 657 70.92 -35.43 -17.17
C LEU A 657 72.41 -35.74 -17.02
N ASP A 658 72.85 -35.98 -15.78
CA ASP A 658 74.24 -36.25 -15.48
C ASP A 658 74.63 -37.71 -15.73
N THR A 659 73.68 -38.62 -15.98
CA THR A 659 73.91 -40.06 -16.20
C THR A 659 74.95 -40.30 -17.29
N LYS A 660 74.94 -39.53 -18.38
CA LYS A 660 75.94 -39.66 -19.45
C LYS A 660 77.34 -39.22 -19.04
N SER A 661 77.45 -38.23 -18.15
CA SER A 661 78.75 -37.71 -17.67
C SER A 661 79.30 -38.50 -16.48
N LEU A 662 78.40 -39.16 -15.73
CA LEU A 662 78.71 -40.10 -14.66
C LEU A 662 78.87 -41.53 -15.20
N ASP A 663 78.57 -41.75 -16.48
CA ASP A 663 78.79 -43.03 -17.14
C ASP A 663 80.27 -43.39 -17.11
N ARG A 664 80.50 -44.69 -16.92
CA ARG A 664 81.83 -45.24 -16.73
C ARG A 664 82.71 -45.01 -17.95
N LEU A 665 82.18 -45.18 -19.16
CA LEU A 665 82.94 -44.97 -20.38
C LEU A 665 83.35 -43.50 -20.50
N SER A 666 82.41 -42.58 -20.27
CA SER A 666 82.69 -41.14 -20.27
C SER A 666 83.78 -40.72 -19.28
N LEU A 667 83.73 -41.22 -18.04
CA LEU A 667 84.73 -40.91 -17.01
C LEU A 667 86.11 -41.49 -17.35
N LEU A 668 86.17 -42.71 -17.89
CA LEU A 668 87.41 -43.34 -18.34
C LEU A 668 88.00 -42.59 -19.55
N THR A 669 87.17 -42.20 -20.52
CA THR A 669 87.59 -41.40 -21.68
C THR A 669 88.13 -40.04 -21.24
N GLU A 670 87.49 -39.39 -20.26
CA GLU A 670 87.98 -38.13 -19.70
C GLU A 670 89.34 -38.30 -19.01
N LEU A 671 89.52 -39.35 -18.20
CA LEU A 671 90.79 -39.66 -17.55
C LEU A 671 91.89 -40.00 -18.57
N ASP A 672 91.56 -40.72 -19.64
CA ASP A 672 92.50 -41.05 -20.72
C ASP A 672 92.94 -39.80 -21.49
N ILE A 673 92.00 -38.89 -21.82
CA ILE A 673 92.32 -37.61 -22.48
C ILE A 673 93.21 -36.76 -21.56
N LYS A 674 92.86 -36.65 -20.27
CA LYS A 674 93.68 -35.92 -19.29
C LYS A 674 95.06 -36.56 -19.10
N GLY A 675 95.17 -37.89 -19.19
CA GLY A 675 96.41 -38.63 -19.02
C GLY A 675 97.54 -38.15 -19.94
N ALA A 676 97.21 -37.64 -21.13
CA ALA A 676 98.19 -37.05 -22.05
C ALA A 676 98.82 -35.73 -21.54
N THR A 677 98.19 -35.09 -20.54
CA THR A 677 98.58 -33.79 -19.97
C THR A 677 98.79 -33.84 -18.44
N MET A 678 98.70 -35.02 -17.82
CA MET A 678 98.89 -35.20 -16.38
C MET A 678 100.36 -35.07 -15.99
N HIS A 679 100.61 -34.61 -14.76
CA HIS A 679 101.96 -34.66 -14.17
C HIS A 679 102.35 -36.13 -13.89
N ASP A 680 103.64 -36.46 -13.96
CA ASP A 680 104.15 -37.85 -13.85
C ASP A 680 103.61 -38.61 -12.62
N ASP A 681 103.47 -37.93 -11.48
CA ASP A 681 102.97 -38.53 -10.23
C ASP A 681 101.47 -38.89 -10.31
N GLU A 682 100.65 -38.06 -10.95
CA GLU A 682 99.22 -38.29 -11.15
C GLU A 682 98.98 -39.40 -12.18
N LEU A 683 99.76 -39.38 -13.26
CA LEU A 683 99.74 -40.42 -14.28
C LEU A 683 100.16 -41.77 -13.67
N TYR A 684 101.21 -41.79 -12.85
CA TYR A 684 101.64 -42.99 -12.12
C TYR A 684 100.55 -43.52 -11.19
N ALA A 685 99.86 -42.65 -10.45
CA ALA A 685 98.74 -43.02 -9.59
C ALA A 685 97.56 -43.61 -10.37
N TYR A 686 97.18 -43.01 -11.50
CA TYR A 686 96.16 -43.53 -12.41
C TYR A 686 96.54 -44.90 -12.99
N VAL A 687 97.81 -45.09 -13.38
CA VAL A 687 98.31 -46.36 -13.93
C VAL A 687 98.32 -47.47 -12.88
N LYS A 688 98.76 -47.15 -11.65
CA LYS A 688 98.89 -48.08 -10.52
C LYS A 688 97.54 -48.46 -9.90
N ASN A 689 96.63 -47.51 -9.75
CA ASN A 689 95.30 -47.71 -9.18
C ASN A 689 94.21 -47.00 -10.01
N PRO A 690 93.87 -47.53 -11.20
CA PRO A 690 92.87 -46.91 -12.07
C PRO A 690 91.48 -46.86 -11.43
N LEU A 691 91.18 -47.77 -10.49
CA LEU A 691 89.89 -47.77 -9.79
C LEU A 691 89.81 -46.62 -8.79
N GLY A 692 90.89 -46.36 -8.05
CA GLY A 692 90.98 -45.21 -7.16
C GLY A 692 90.83 -43.89 -7.91
N ALA A 693 91.51 -43.74 -9.05
CA ALA A 693 91.40 -42.55 -9.88
C ALA A 693 90.01 -42.38 -10.52
N LEU A 694 89.40 -43.47 -11.01
CA LEU A 694 88.02 -43.47 -11.52
C LEU A 694 87.01 -43.09 -10.42
N ASN A 695 87.16 -43.67 -9.23
CA ASN A 695 86.32 -43.34 -8.07
C ASN A 695 86.50 -41.89 -7.66
N ASN A 696 87.73 -41.37 -7.60
CA ASN A 696 87.96 -39.96 -7.29
C ASN A 696 87.30 -39.05 -8.33
N ARG A 697 87.40 -39.37 -9.62
CA ARG A 697 86.75 -38.58 -10.69
C ARG A 697 85.23 -38.67 -10.63
N PHE A 698 84.69 -39.86 -10.33
CA PHE A 698 83.27 -40.04 -10.06
C PHE A 698 82.82 -39.20 -8.87
N GLU A 699 83.55 -39.22 -7.74
CA GLU A 699 83.23 -38.42 -6.56
C GLU A 699 83.28 -36.91 -6.85
N GLU A 700 84.24 -36.44 -7.65
CA GLU A 700 84.30 -35.05 -8.10
C GLU A 700 83.07 -34.66 -8.93
N ARG A 701 82.69 -35.50 -9.91
CA ARG A 701 81.50 -35.25 -10.76
C ARG A 701 80.21 -35.35 -9.96
N TRP A 702 80.10 -36.37 -9.09
CA TRP A 702 78.98 -36.56 -8.19
C TRP A 702 78.82 -35.39 -7.22
N LYS A 703 79.92 -34.81 -6.73
CA LYS A 703 79.88 -33.60 -5.89
C LYS A 703 79.22 -32.44 -6.63
N SER A 704 79.49 -32.27 -7.93
CA SER A 704 78.82 -31.26 -8.77
C SER A 704 77.34 -31.57 -8.95
N THR A 705 76.97 -32.81 -9.27
CA THR A 705 75.57 -33.27 -9.35
C THR A 705 74.83 -33.06 -8.04
N LYS A 706 75.45 -33.42 -6.91
CA LYS A 706 74.89 -33.25 -5.57
C LYS A 706 74.66 -31.77 -5.24
N THR A 707 75.62 -30.91 -5.54
CA THR A 707 75.47 -29.45 -5.37
C THR A 707 74.31 -28.92 -6.22
N ALA A 708 74.17 -29.39 -7.46
CA ALA A 708 73.06 -28.99 -8.33
C ALA A 708 71.69 -29.46 -7.80
N ILE A 709 71.62 -30.69 -7.27
CA ILE A 709 70.42 -31.22 -6.60
C ILE A 709 70.08 -30.39 -5.35
N GLU A 710 71.05 -30.14 -4.47
CA GLU A 710 70.86 -29.35 -3.25
C GLU A 710 70.36 -27.94 -3.58
N LEU A 711 70.93 -27.30 -4.61
CA LEU A 711 70.49 -25.99 -5.09
C LEU A 711 69.06 -26.02 -5.66
N ALA A 712 68.72 -27.03 -6.46
CA ALA A 712 67.38 -27.19 -7.03
C ALA A 712 66.32 -27.43 -5.94
N ILE A 713 66.65 -28.24 -4.92
CA ILE A 713 65.75 -28.50 -3.78
C ILE A 713 65.55 -27.22 -2.96
N GLU A 714 66.60 -26.46 -2.67
CA GLU A 714 66.47 -25.20 -1.93
C GLU A 714 65.66 -24.17 -2.73
N GLN A 715 65.85 -24.07 -4.05
CA GLN A 715 65.02 -23.23 -4.90
C GLN A 715 63.54 -23.66 -4.83
N LEU A 716 63.24 -24.95 -4.99
CA LEU A 716 61.88 -25.47 -4.88
C LEU A 716 61.27 -25.21 -3.50
N LYS A 717 62.05 -25.34 -2.43
CA LYS A 717 61.63 -25.05 -1.07
C LYS A 717 61.23 -23.58 -0.91
N GLN A 718 62.06 -22.64 -1.39
CA GLN A 718 61.74 -21.21 -1.37
C GLN A 718 60.49 -20.90 -2.22
N GLU A 719 60.35 -21.55 -3.38
CA GLU A 719 59.17 -21.40 -4.23
C GLU A 719 57.88 -21.86 -3.53
N HIS A 720 57.90 -23.00 -2.83
CA HIS A 720 56.73 -23.51 -2.10
C HIS A 720 56.45 -22.73 -0.82
N LYS A 721 57.49 -22.25 -0.12
CA LYS A 721 57.35 -21.30 0.99
C LYS A 721 56.66 -20.01 0.53
N THR A 722 56.99 -19.53 -0.66
CA THR A 722 56.34 -18.36 -1.26
C THR A 722 54.83 -18.59 -1.48
N ILE A 723 54.38 -19.82 -1.72
CA ILE A 723 52.94 -20.14 -1.83
C ILE A 723 52.23 -19.87 -0.50
N ILE A 724 52.81 -20.32 0.62
CA ILE A 724 52.27 -20.09 1.97
C ILE A 724 52.20 -18.59 2.27
N ILE A 725 53.29 -17.86 1.97
CA ILE A 725 53.35 -16.40 2.16
C ILE A 725 52.27 -15.70 1.32
N GLN A 726 52.12 -16.06 0.04
CA GLN A 726 51.13 -15.48 -0.86
C GLN A 726 49.69 -15.79 -0.43
N PHE A 727 49.43 -17.00 0.10
CA PHE A 727 48.13 -17.34 0.68
C PHE A 727 47.80 -16.42 1.86
N PHE A 728 48.71 -16.23 2.81
CA PHE A 728 48.47 -15.35 3.96
C PHE A 728 48.40 -13.86 3.58
N GLN A 729 49.15 -13.42 2.58
CA GLN A 729 49.00 -12.07 2.00
C GLN A 729 47.60 -11.87 1.40
N THR A 730 47.07 -12.89 0.71
CA THR A 730 45.71 -12.86 0.17
C THR A 730 44.68 -12.77 1.30
N LEU A 731 44.83 -13.58 2.35
CA LEU A 731 43.96 -13.52 3.54
C LEU A 731 44.03 -12.16 4.24
N GLN A 732 45.20 -11.54 4.33
CA GLN A 732 45.36 -10.21 4.93
C GLN A 732 44.58 -9.14 4.15
N ILE A 733 44.56 -9.22 2.83
CA ILE A 733 43.77 -8.28 2.00
C ILE A 733 42.28 -8.56 2.16
N ILE A 734 41.86 -9.83 2.19
CA ILE A 734 40.47 -10.22 2.50
C ILE A 734 40.05 -9.65 3.85
N GLN A 735 40.89 -9.78 4.88
CA GLN A 735 40.65 -9.24 6.22
C GLN A 735 40.42 -7.70 6.18
N GLN A 736 41.23 -6.96 5.43
CA GLN A 736 41.06 -5.51 5.26
C GLN A 736 39.74 -5.16 4.55
N VAL A 737 39.37 -5.90 3.51
CA VAL A 737 38.09 -5.70 2.80
C VAL A 737 36.91 -5.99 3.74
N LEU A 738 37.00 -7.02 4.57
CA LEU A 738 35.97 -7.33 5.57
C LEU A 738 35.83 -6.21 6.61
N GLN A 739 36.93 -5.64 7.10
CA GLN A 739 36.92 -4.50 8.03
C GLN A 739 36.26 -3.26 7.41
N GLN A 740 36.55 -2.96 6.13
CA GLN A 740 35.94 -1.82 5.43
C GLN A 740 34.42 -1.96 5.26
N ASN A 741 33.91 -3.19 5.16
CA ASN A 741 32.49 -3.48 5.01
C ASN A 741 31.75 -3.68 6.34
N LYS A 742 32.38 -3.43 7.49
CA LYS A 742 31.80 -3.68 8.83
C LYS A 742 31.27 -5.11 8.97
N ALA A 743 32.05 -6.07 8.47
CA ALA A 743 31.75 -7.50 8.49
C ALA A 743 31.97 -8.16 9.85
N ASP A 744 32.30 -7.39 10.89
CA ASP A 744 32.49 -7.84 12.27
C ASP A 744 31.20 -8.35 12.91
N LYS A 745 30.05 -8.01 12.32
CA LYS A 745 28.74 -8.48 12.78
C LYS A 745 28.54 -9.97 12.50
N PRO A 746 28.08 -10.78 13.48
CA PRO A 746 27.69 -12.18 13.27
C PRO A 746 26.59 -12.35 12.19
N THR A 747 25.80 -11.32 11.94
CA THR A 747 24.75 -11.30 10.91
C THR A 747 25.29 -11.16 9.48
N PHE A 748 26.57 -10.81 9.31
CA PHE A 748 27.15 -10.53 7.99
C PHE A 748 26.99 -11.69 7.02
N ILE A 749 27.10 -12.94 7.48
CA ILE A 749 26.89 -14.13 6.63
C ILE A 749 25.45 -14.22 6.11
N SER A 750 24.47 -13.79 6.91
CA SER A 750 23.08 -13.71 6.46
C SER A 750 22.88 -12.67 5.36
N GLU A 751 23.66 -11.60 5.37
CA GLU A 751 23.61 -10.52 4.39
C GLU A 751 24.33 -10.87 3.08
N LEU A 752 25.32 -11.79 3.13
CA LEU A 752 26.05 -12.26 1.94
C LEU A 752 25.19 -13.09 0.99
N PHE A 753 24.16 -13.77 1.48
CA PHE A 753 23.36 -14.69 0.68
C PHE A 753 21.86 -14.46 0.86
N THR A 754 21.14 -14.39 -0.26
CA THR A 754 19.67 -14.45 -0.30
C THR A 754 19.19 -15.89 -0.47
N THR A 755 18.07 -16.22 0.17
CA THR A 755 17.47 -17.56 0.17
C THR A 755 16.05 -17.50 -0.38
N HIS A 756 15.68 -18.44 -1.24
CA HIS A 756 14.32 -18.52 -1.78
C HIS A 756 13.38 -19.44 -0.98
N GLY A 757 13.80 -19.92 0.21
CA GLY A 757 12.98 -20.75 1.10
C GLY A 757 13.79 -21.38 2.26
N GLY A 758 13.13 -22.23 3.06
CA GLY A 758 13.74 -23.00 4.16
C GLY A 758 13.54 -22.39 5.55
N LEU A 759 13.73 -23.21 6.60
CA LEU A 759 13.71 -22.77 7.99
C LEU A 759 14.95 -21.89 8.28
N ALA A 760 14.76 -20.83 9.08
CA ALA A 760 15.76 -19.79 9.26
C ALA A 760 17.05 -20.27 9.96
N ASP A 761 16.93 -21.22 10.88
CA ASP A 761 18.04 -21.89 11.57
C ASP A 761 18.88 -22.75 10.61
N VAL A 762 18.23 -23.57 9.79
CA VAL A 762 18.88 -24.38 8.74
C VAL A 762 19.57 -23.47 7.72
N ASN A 763 18.97 -22.33 7.41
CA ASN A 763 19.53 -21.37 6.48
C ASN A 763 20.83 -20.72 6.97
N ILE A 764 21.02 -20.49 8.29
CA ILE A 764 22.29 -19.94 8.79
C ILE A 764 23.44 -20.91 8.56
N LEU A 765 23.27 -22.17 8.96
CA LEU A 765 24.27 -23.23 8.76
C LEU A 765 24.59 -23.42 7.27
N ASN A 766 23.57 -23.43 6.41
CA ASN A 766 23.77 -23.58 4.97
C ASN A 766 24.46 -22.37 4.36
N LYS A 767 24.13 -21.14 4.78
CA LYS A 767 24.84 -19.93 4.37
C LYS A 767 26.31 -19.97 4.80
N GLY A 768 26.61 -20.53 5.98
CA GLY A 768 28.00 -20.72 6.40
C GLY A 768 28.78 -21.70 5.53
N ARG A 769 28.12 -22.74 5.01
CA ARG A 769 28.69 -23.62 3.98
C ARG A 769 28.86 -22.89 2.64
N CYS A 770 27.90 -22.07 2.24
CA CYS A 770 28.03 -21.22 1.05
C CYS A 770 29.24 -20.28 1.15
N VAL A 771 29.53 -19.71 2.33
CA VAL A 771 30.77 -18.94 2.55
C VAL A 771 32.02 -19.80 2.32
N SER A 772 32.05 -21.02 2.84
CA SER A 772 33.18 -21.94 2.61
C SER A 772 33.37 -22.28 1.13
N LEU A 773 32.29 -22.64 0.44
CA LEU A 773 32.29 -22.91 -1.01
C LEU A 773 32.70 -21.69 -1.82
N LEU A 774 32.27 -20.50 -1.40
CA LEU A 774 32.62 -19.25 -2.04
C LEU A 774 34.12 -18.95 -1.91
N LEU A 775 34.70 -19.12 -0.72
CA LEU A 775 36.14 -18.99 -0.52
C LEU A 775 36.90 -20.00 -1.37
N TYR A 776 36.44 -21.25 -1.44
CA TYR A 776 37.04 -22.26 -2.31
C TYR A 776 36.99 -21.84 -3.78
N ALA A 777 35.84 -21.42 -4.29
CA ALA A 777 35.69 -21.00 -5.68
C ALA A 777 36.59 -19.80 -6.02
N TYR A 778 36.71 -18.85 -5.11
CA TYR A 778 37.64 -17.73 -5.23
C TYR A 778 39.11 -18.19 -5.25
N PHE A 779 39.52 -18.99 -4.26
CA PHE A 779 40.92 -19.47 -4.16
C PHE A 779 41.33 -20.42 -5.30
N SER A 780 40.38 -21.17 -5.86
CA SER A 780 40.59 -22.07 -7.01
C SER A 780 40.37 -21.39 -8.37
N ARG A 781 40.12 -20.07 -8.40
CA ARG A 781 39.84 -19.28 -9.62
C ARG A 781 38.78 -19.90 -10.53
N GLN A 782 37.67 -20.38 -9.96
CA GLN A 782 36.50 -20.72 -10.79
C GLN A 782 36.02 -19.43 -11.47
N ASN A 783 36.11 -19.37 -12.79
CA ASN A 783 35.71 -18.21 -13.58
C ASN A 783 34.54 -18.58 -14.50
N PRO A 784 33.34 -17.98 -14.34
CA PRO A 784 33.00 -16.98 -13.33
C PRO A 784 32.87 -17.58 -11.92
N ILE A 785 33.11 -16.75 -10.89
CA ILE A 785 32.84 -17.14 -9.49
C ILE A 785 31.33 -17.43 -9.38
N PRO A 786 30.92 -18.58 -8.82
CA PRO A 786 29.51 -18.92 -8.71
C PRO A 786 28.73 -17.85 -7.97
N ARG A 787 27.62 -17.40 -8.58
CA ARG A 787 26.64 -16.51 -7.93
C ARG A 787 25.50 -17.28 -7.28
N GLN A 788 25.42 -18.59 -7.54
CA GLN A 788 24.41 -19.49 -7.01
C GLN A 788 25.10 -20.70 -6.39
N PHE A 789 24.62 -21.10 -5.21
CA PHE A 789 25.15 -22.21 -4.42
C PHE A 789 23.99 -23.11 -4.04
N ARG A 790 24.16 -24.43 -4.23
CA ARG A 790 23.18 -25.42 -3.83
C ARG A 790 23.69 -26.22 -2.65
N VAL A 791 23.04 -26.08 -1.50
CA VAL A 791 23.41 -26.75 -0.25
C VAL A 791 22.18 -27.47 0.29
N PHE A 792 22.27 -28.79 0.47
CA PHE A 792 21.17 -29.65 0.96
C PHE A 792 19.82 -29.41 0.27
N ASN A 793 19.81 -29.32 -1.06
CA ASN A 793 18.63 -29.07 -1.90
C ASN A 793 18.01 -27.66 -1.81
N CYS A 794 18.64 -26.72 -1.10
CA CYS A 794 18.25 -25.32 -1.10
C CYS A 794 19.19 -24.51 -2.00
N ASP A 795 18.63 -23.56 -2.75
CA ASP A 795 19.39 -22.64 -3.60
C ASP A 795 19.62 -21.30 -2.87
N TYR A 796 20.87 -20.88 -2.85
CA TYR A 796 21.34 -19.64 -2.24
C TYR A 796 21.95 -18.77 -3.34
N SER A 797 21.53 -17.51 -3.41
CA SER A 797 22.10 -16.55 -4.36
C SER A 797 22.98 -15.57 -3.61
N LEU A 798 24.13 -15.24 -4.19
CA LEU A 798 25.03 -14.24 -3.63
C LEU A 798 24.38 -12.86 -3.73
N SER A 799 24.35 -12.11 -2.62
CA SER A 799 23.76 -10.78 -2.56
C SER A 799 24.62 -9.75 -3.32
N PRO A 800 24.08 -8.54 -3.61
CA PRO A 800 24.88 -7.45 -4.17
C PRO A 800 26.10 -7.09 -3.32
N ILE A 801 25.95 -7.12 -1.98
CA ILE A 801 27.04 -6.88 -1.03
C ILE A 801 28.11 -7.96 -1.17
N GLY A 802 27.72 -9.23 -1.22
CA GLY A 802 28.66 -10.34 -1.41
C GLY A 802 29.39 -10.28 -2.75
N THR A 803 28.69 -9.88 -3.82
CA THR A 803 29.28 -9.72 -5.15
C THR A 803 30.33 -8.61 -5.16
N GLN A 804 29.98 -7.42 -4.64
CA GLN A 804 30.90 -6.28 -4.54
C GLN A 804 32.10 -6.59 -3.65
N MET A 805 31.91 -7.37 -2.58
CA MET A 805 32.98 -7.79 -1.68
C MET A 805 34.01 -8.66 -2.40
N ILE A 806 33.58 -9.70 -3.11
CA ILE A 806 34.47 -10.63 -3.82
C ILE A 806 35.18 -9.94 -4.99
N GLU A 807 34.49 -9.04 -5.72
CA GLU A 807 35.09 -8.29 -6.83
C GLU A 807 36.26 -7.40 -6.38
N ARG A 808 36.32 -7.05 -5.09
CA ARG A 808 37.45 -6.33 -4.48
C ARG A 808 38.58 -7.24 -4.02
N PHE A 809 38.36 -8.55 -3.97
CA PHE A 809 39.42 -9.49 -3.58
C PHE A 809 40.46 -9.59 -4.72
N PRO A 810 41.76 -9.49 -4.43
CA PRO A 810 42.80 -9.64 -5.44
C PRO A 810 42.80 -11.08 -5.96
N PRO A 811 43.09 -11.37 -7.23
CA PRO A 811 43.14 -12.75 -7.68
C PRO A 811 44.31 -13.49 -6.97
N PRO A 812 44.07 -14.71 -6.42
CA PRO A 812 45.15 -15.50 -5.81
C PRO A 812 46.20 -15.87 -6.85
N SER A 813 47.45 -16.11 -6.47
CA SER A 813 48.48 -16.52 -7.43
C SER A 813 48.16 -17.87 -8.08
N GLU A 814 48.70 -18.15 -9.27
CA GLU A 814 48.49 -19.43 -9.95
C GLU A 814 48.99 -20.61 -9.11
N LYS A 815 50.09 -20.44 -8.37
CA LYS A 815 50.63 -21.46 -7.47
C LYS A 815 49.70 -21.73 -6.29
N VAL A 816 49.14 -20.68 -5.67
CA VAL A 816 48.11 -20.83 -4.62
C VAL A 816 46.88 -21.54 -5.20
N THR A 817 46.44 -21.13 -6.39
CA THR A 817 45.27 -21.70 -7.08
C THR A 817 45.43 -23.21 -7.29
N ALA A 818 46.61 -23.65 -7.75
CA ALA A 818 46.91 -25.06 -7.99
C ALA A 818 46.82 -25.88 -6.69
N ILE A 819 47.37 -25.37 -5.58
CA ILE A 819 47.27 -26.04 -4.28
C ILE A 819 45.83 -26.07 -3.78
N MET A 820 45.14 -24.94 -3.81
CA MET A 820 43.77 -24.81 -3.30
C MET A 820 42.79 -25.71 -4.05
N SER A 821 43.02 -25.96 -5.34
CA SER A 821 42.22 -26.89 -6.14
C SER A 821 42.24 -28.33 -5.61
N THR A 822 43.29 -28.73 -4.87
CA THR A 822 43.39 -30.05 -4.24
C THR A 822 42.64 -30.17 -2.91
N MET A 823 42.08 -29.07 -2.40
CA MET A 823 41.46 -28.98 -1.07
C MET A 823 39.92 -28.96 -1.10
N ALA A 824 39.29 -29.29 -2.23
CA ALA A 824 37.83 -29.22 -2.41
C ALA A 824 37.04 -29.90 -1.28
N ASP A 825 37.43 -31.12 -0.90
CA ASP A 825 36.75 -31.92 0.12
C ASP A 825 36.73 -31.23 1.50
N LYS A 826 37.79 -30.49 1.83
CA LYS A 826 37.90 -29.79 3.12
C LYS A 826 36.90 -28.64 3.19
N PHE A 827 36.82 -27.82 2.14
CA PHE A 827 35.85 -26.73 2.05
C PHE A 827 34.41 -27.24 1.98
N ASN A 828 34.14 -28.32 1.24
CA ASN A 828 32.79 -28.92 1.16
C ASN A 828 32.24 -29.41 2.51
N SER A 829 33.13 -29.80 3.43
CA SER A 829 32.76 -30.28 4.77
C SER A 829 32.67 -29.17 5.84
N THR A 830 33.04 -27.93 5.50
CA THR A 830 33.21 -26.83 6.46
C THR A 830 32.03 -25.86 6.40
N SER A 831 31.57 -25.39 7.57
CA SER A 831 30.54 -24.35 7.69
C SER A 831 31.11 -23.18 8.48
N ILE A 832 31.35 -22.05 7.81
CA ILE A 832 31.92 -20.85 8.42
C ILE A 832 30.78 -19.98 8.93
N LEU A 833 30.62 -19.80 10.23
CA LEU A 833 29.51 -19.03 10.84
C LEU A 833 29.88 -17.58 11.14
N ASN A 834 31.18 -17.30 11.29
CA ASN A 834 31.74 -15.97 11.40
C ASN A 834 33.02 -15.87 10.54
N LEU A 835 32.87 -15.24 9.38
CA LEU A 835 33.94 -15.11 8.40
C LEU A 835 35.14 -14.33 8.95
N VAL A 836 34.92 -13.30 9.78
CA VAL A 836 36.01 -12.50 10.37
C VAL A 836 36.82 -13.33 11.37
N ILE A 837 36.16 -14.07 12.27
CA ILE A 837 36.83 -14.97 13.22
C ILE A 837 37.60 -16.06 12.48
N PHE A 838 37.01 -16.65 11.45
CA PHE A 838 37.66 -17.67 10.62
C PHE A 838 38.94 -17.13 9.95
N ILE A 839 38.87 -15.95 9.29
CA ILE A 839 40.02 -15.35 8.60
C ILE A 839 41.11 -14.92 9.60
N ASN A 840 40.73 -14.31 10.72
CA ASN A 840 41.67 -13.92 11.77
C ASN A 840 42.38 -15.15 12.34
N THR A 841 41.64 -16.22 12.64
CA THR A 841 42.24 -17.46 13.16
C THR A 841 43.16 -18.10 12.13
N CYS A 842 42.80 -18.10 10.84
CA CYS A 842 43.71 -18.53 9.80
C CYS A 842 45.02 -17.72 9.84
N PHE A 843 44.91 -16.39 9.91
CA PHE A 843 46.06 -15.50 9.93
C PHE A 843 46.94 -15.66 11.16
N ASP A 844 46.36 -15.90 12.34
CA ASP A 844 47.11 -16.16 13.58
C ASP A 844 47.95 -17.45 13.49
N GLN A 845 47.58 -18.39 12.61
CA GLN A 845 48.35 -19.61 12.34
C GLN A 845 49.54 -19.38 11.38
N LYS A 846 49.74 -18.16 10.84
CA LYS A 846 50.76 -17.87 9.83
C LYS A 846 52.17 -18.30 10.25
N THR A 847 52.68 -17.74 11.35
CA THR A 847 54.06 -17.99 11.80
C THR A 847 54.27 -19.46 12.14
N THR A 848 53.29 -20.09 12.80
CA THR A 848 53.30 -21.53 13.11
C THR A 848 53.37 -22.37 11.83
N THR A 849 52.61 -22.01 10.80
CA THR A 849 52.56 -22.73 9.52
C THR A 849 53.87 -22.59 8.74
N GLU A 850 54.44 -21.37 8.70
CA GLU A 850 55.73 -21.11 8.07
C GLU A 850 56.88 -21.90 8.74
N ASN A 851 56.90 -21.94 10.08
CA ASN A 851 57.87 -22.72 10.84
C ASN A 851 57.68 -24.23 10.63
N ASN A 852 56.44 -24.72 10.67
CA ASN A 852 56.15 -26.13 10.43
C ASN A 852 56.54 -26.56 9.01
N PHE A 853 56.35 -25.71 8.01
CA PHE A 853 56.83 -25.98 6.65
C PHE A 853 58.36 -26.07 6.63
N GLU A 854 59.06 -25.15 7.28
CA GLU A 854 60.53 -25.14 7.34
C GLU A 854 61.06 -26.42 7.99
N ASP A 855 60.45 -26.85 9.09
CA ASP A 855 60.87 -28.05 9.83
C ASP A 855 60.55 -29.34 9.08
N GLN A 856 59.33 -29.47 8.51
CA GLN A 856 58.99 -30.61 7.67
C GLN A 856 59.88 -30.67 6.41
N SER A 857 60.19 -29.51 5.82
CA SER A 857 61.09 -29.44 4.66
C SER A 857 62.49 -29.92 5.00
N LYS A 858 63.04 -29.61 6.19
CA LYS A 858 64.35 -30.13 6.62
C LYS A 858 64.35 -31.66 6.73
N THR A 859 63.32 -32.23 7.34
CA THR A 859 63.17 -33.69 7.43
C THR A 859 63.11 -34.32 6.03
N VAL A 860 62.31 -33.73 5.14
CA VAL A 860 62.19 -34.18 3.75
C VAL A 860 63.52 -34.07 3.00
N VAL A 861 64.26 -32.97 3.14
CA VAL A 861 65.57 -32.78 2.49
C VAL A 861 66.55 -33.86 2.92
N SER A 862 66.53 -34.26 4.20
CA SER A 862 67.33 -35.40 4.69
C SER A 862 66.96 -36.71 3.99
N ASP A 863 65.67 -37.02 3.86
CA ASP A 863 65.19 -38.22 3.16
C ASP A 863 65.54 -38.21 1.67
N LEU A 864 65.45 -37.05 1.03
CA LEU A 864 65.84 -36.86 -0.37
C LEU A 864 67.35 -36.96 -0.58
N THR A 865 68.15 -36.51 0.40
CA THR A 865 69.61 -36.71 0.40
C THR A 865 69.93 -38.20 0.49
N ASN A 866 69.19 -38.96 1.30
CA ASN A 866 69.31 -40.42 1.35
C ASN A 866 68.93 -41.08 0.02
N LEU A 867 67.89 -40.58 -0.67
CA LEU A 867 67.54 -41.04 -2.03
C LEU A 867 68.68 -40.78 -3.02
N ALA A 868 69.26 -39.57 -3.03
CA ALA A 868 70.40 -39.24 -3.87
C ALA A 868 71.61 -40.16 -3.57
N ASN A 869 71.90 -40.43 -2.29
CA ASN A 869 72.97 -41.36 -1.89
C ASN A 869 72.68 -42.80 -2.32
N ARG A 870 71.42 -43.25 -2.30
CA ARG A 870 71.06 -44.57 -2.84
C ARG A 870 71.29 -44.64 -4.36
N LEU A 871 70.93 -43.59 -5.09
CA LEU A 871 71.22 -43.49 -6.53
C LEU A 871 72.73 -43.51 -6.80
N LYS A 872 73.52 -42.77 -6.01
CA LYS A 872 75.00 -42.86 -6.03
C LYS A 872 75.49 -44.29 -5.87
N GLN A 873 74.96 -45.01 -4.87
CA GLN A 873 75.37 -46.38 -4.58
C GLN A 873 75.04 -47.31 -5.75
N ILE A 874 73.88 -47.15 -6.40
CA ILE A 874 73.53 -47.90 -7.60
C ILE A 874 74.58 -47.70 -8.72
N PHE A 875 75.07 -46.47 -8.93
CA PHE A 875 76.14 -46.22 -9.91
C PHE A 875 77.47 -46.89 -9.53
N ILE A 876 77.81 -46.92 -8.24
CA ILE A 876 79.03 -47.58 -7.74
C ILE A 876 78.91 -49.11 -7.88
N ASP A 877 77.76 -49.68 -7.56
CA ASP A 877 77.53 -51.13 -7.57
C ASP A 877 77.47 -51.70 -9.00
N LYS A 878 77.08 -50.87 -9.99
CA LYS A 878 77.13 -51.22 -11.41
C LYS A 878 78.56 -51.34 -11.97
N GLN A 879 79.58 -50.97 -11.20
CA GLN A 879 80.97 -50.99 -11.68
C GLN A 879 81.58 -52.38 -11.65
N CYS A 880 81.95 -52.89 -12.83
CA CYS A 880 82.83 -54.04 -12.94
C CYS A 880 84.20 -53.74 -12.31
N ARG A 881 84.65 -54.57 -11.36
CA ARG A 881 85.94 -54.38 -10.68
C ARG A 881 87.08 -55.16 -11.34
N THR A 882 86.78 -55.98 -12.35
CA THR A 882 87.77 -56.85 -13.00
C THR A 882 88.76 -56.01 -13.83
N PRO A 883 90.06 -56.05 -13.51
CA PRO A 883 91.09 -55.45 -14.34
C PRO A 883 91.39 -56.33 -15.57
N CYS A 884 91.68 -55.69 -16.69
CA CYS A 884 92.18 -56.36 -17.89
C CYS A 884 93.54 -57.00 -17.58
N PRO A 885 93.74 -58.29 -17.88
CA PRO A 885 95.00 -58.98 -17.57
C PRO A 885 96.21 -58.40 -18.33
N PHE A 886 95.99 -57.75 -19.48
CA PHE A 886 97.06 -57.23 -20.33
C PHE A 886 97.47 -55.80 -19.99
N CYS A 887 96.49 -54.92 -19.78
CA CYS A 887 96.76 -53.50 -19.59
C CYS A 887 96.37 -53.01 -18.20
N ASN A 888 95.87 -53.86 -17.30
CA ASN A 888 95.39 -53.52 -15.95
C ASN A 888 94.32 -52.41 -15.89
N ARG A 889 93.78 -51.98 -17.04
CA ARG A 889 92.63 -51.08 -17.15
C ARG A 889 91.38 -51.84 -16.75
N ILE A 890 90.46 -51.19 -16.06
CA ILE A 890 89.24 -51.83 -15.59
C ILE A 890 88.26 -52.00 -16.75
N CYS A 891 87.50 -53.10 -16.74
CA CYS A 891 86.47 -53.40 -17.74
C CYS A 891 85.58 -52.18 -18.04
N ASP A 892 85.32 -51.87 -19.31
CA ASP A 892 84.49 -50.74 -19.75
C ASP A 892 83.00 -51.09 -19.93
N VAL A 893 82.65 -52.37 -19.79
CA VAL A 893 81.27 -52.87 -19.95
C VAL A 893 80.47 -52.71 -18.66
N ASP A 894 79.28 -52.11 -18.76
CA ASP A 894 78.26 -52.19 -17.72
C ASP A 894 77.59 -53.57 -17.78
N HIS A 895 78.03 -54.47 -16.90
CA HIS A 895 77.50 -55.84 -16.82
C HIS A 895 76.08 -55.92 -16.26
N THR A 896 75.45 -54.79 -15.90
CA THR A 896 74.08 -54.77 -15.37
C THR A 896 73.00 -54.58 -16.42
N ILE A 897 73.38 -54.27 -17.67
CA ILE A 897 72.46 -54.10 -18.81
C ILE A 897 71.92 -55.46 -19.28
N ASP A 898 72.77 -56.48 -19.40
CA ASP A 898 72.36 -57.86 -19.68
C ASP A 898 72.41 -58.72 -18.42
N LYS A 899 71.27 -58.83 -17.73
CA LYS A 899 71.13 -59.68 -16.53
C LYS A 899 71.03 -61.18 -16.83
N ARG A 900 70.95 -61.58 -18.11
CA ARG A 900 70.75 -62.99 -18.50
C ARG A 900 72.06 -63.79 -18.45
N THR A 901 73.20 -63.12 -18.49
CA THR A 901 74.53 -63.73 -18.46
C THR A 901 75.35 -63.15 -17.31
N ALA A 902 76.09 -64.00 -16.59
CA ALA A 902 76.98 -63.54 -15.53
C ALA A 902 78.07 -62.63 -16.12
N GLY A 903 78.47 -61.58 -15.41
CA GLY A 903 79.55 -60.69 -15.85
C GLY A 903 80.80 -61.49 -16.19
N GLY A 904 81.32 -61.31 -17.42
CA GLY A 904 82.44 -62.08 -17.96
C GLY A 904 82.05 -63.30 -18.80
N THR A 905 80.76 -63.50 -19.13
CA THR A 905 80.29 -64.63 -19.97
C THR A 905 79.45 -64.19 -21.16
N GLY A 906 79.46 -64.97 -22.26
CA GLY A 906 78.60 -64.72 -23.44
C GLY A 906 78.85 -63.38 -24.13
N GLU A 907 77.79 -62.61 -24.39
CA GLU A 907 77.92 -61.25 -24.95
C GLU A 907 78.37 -60.22 -23.88
N ASN A 908 78.24 -60.56 -22.59
CA ASN A 908 78.58 -59.78 -21.40
C ASN A 908 80.04 -59.99 -20.93
N LEU A 909 80.94 -60.29 -21.88
CA LEU A 909 82.37 -60.45 -21.64
C LEU A 909 83.01 -59.16 -21.13
N HIS A 910 84.07 -59.30 -20.33
CA HIS A 910 84.92 -58.17 -19.98
C HIS A 910 85.58 -57.61 -21.24
N ARG A 911 85.38 -56.31 -21.52
CA ARG A 911 86.02 -55.65 -22.65
C ARG A 911 86.89 -54.49 -22.17
N CYS A 912 87.78 -54.11 -23.05
CA CYS A 912 88.73 -53.02 -22.88
C CYS A 912 88.92 -52.36 -24.25
N GLN A 913 87.83 -51.81 -24.79
CA GLN A 913 87.71 -51.38 -26.20
C GLN A 913 88.77 -50.35 -26.59
N ILE A 914 89.18 -49.49 -25.65
CA ILE A 914 90.13 -48.39 -25.87
C ILE A 914 91.54 -48.72 -25.32
N GLY A 915 91.67 -49.73 -24.44
CA GLY A 915 92.79 -49.82 -23.49
C GLY A 915 94.03 -50.58 -23.93
N HIS A 916 94.09 -51.15 -25.13
CA HIS A 916 95.36 -51.67 -25.67
C HIS A 916 96.20 -50.57 -26.34
N GLN A 917 95.54 -49.54 -26.90
CA GLN A 917 96.22 -48.54 -27.72
C GLN A 917 96.99 -47.51 -26.88
N TYR A 918 96.44 -46.99 -25.79
CA TYR A 918 97.04 -45.84 -25.08
C TYR A 918 98.16 -46.16 -24.08
N ARG A 919 98.16 -47.34 -23.42
CA ARG A 919 99.25 -47.70 -22.49
C ARG A 919 100.58 -48.02 -23.18
N ALA A 920 100.56 -48.31 -24.49
CA ALA A 920 101.77 -48.50 -25.28
C ALA A 920 102.49 -47.18 -25.63
N PHE A 921 101.79 -46.05 -25.66
CA PHE A 921 102.37 -44.76 -26.08
C PHE A 921 102.92 -43.90 -24.93
N ALA A 922 102.65 -44.23 -23.66
CA ALA A 922 103.07 -43.45 -22.50
C ALA A 922 104.40 -43.89 -21.85
N LEU A 923 105.22 -44.73 -22.51
CA LEU A 923 106.56 -45.19 -22.07
C LEU A 923 106.67 -45.89 -20.69
N VAL A 924 105.58 -46.16 -19.97
CA VAL A 924 105.60 -46.86 -18.67
C VAL A 924 105.11 -48.30 -18.81
N LYS A 925 106.04 -49.26 -18.89
CA LYS A 925 105.77 -50.71 -18.87
C LYS A 925 105.87 -51.23 -17.42
N TYR A 926 104.78 -51.77 -16.89
CA TYR A 926 104.78 -52.46 -15.60
C TYR A 926 105.34 -53.88 -15.79
N GLU A 927 106.62 -54.11 -15.51
CA GLU A 927 107.16 -55.46 -15.39
C GLU A 927 106.87 -56.02 -14.00
N LYS A 928 105.78 -56.79 -13.88
CA LYS A 928 105.64 -57.73 -12.77
C LYS A 928 106.70 -58.80 -12.94
N LYS A 929 107.79 -58.73 -12.18
CA LYS A 929 108.60 -59.91 -11.86
C LYS A 929 107.70 -60.86 -11.08
N ASN A 930 107.20 -61.91 -11.73
CA ASN A 930 106.80 -63.11 -11.01
C ASN A 930 107.53 -64.31 -11.60
N GLU A 931 108.09 -65.03 -10.66
CA GLU A 931 108.67 -66.35 -10.78
C GLU A 931 107.69 -67.32 -11.45
N LYS A 932 108.26 -68.09 -12.39
CA LYS A 932 107.94 -69.48 -12.76
C LYS A 932 106.50 -69.87 -13.13
N THR A 933 106.44 -70.42 -14.36
CA THR A 933 105.54 -71.46 -14.90
C THR A 933 104.08 -71.04 -15.16
N GLY A 934 103.48 -71.24 -16.34
CA GLY A 934 103.86 -71.93 -17.57
C GLY A 934 102.82 -71.61 -18.66
N LEU A 935 103.18 -71.91 -19.91
CA LEU A 935 102.35 -71.75 -21.11
C LEU A 935 100.93 -72.36 -20.96
N HIS A 936 99.91 -71.70 -21.51
CA HIS A 936 99.15 -72.20 -22.66
C HIS A 936 98.23 -71.13 -23.30
N GLU A 937 97.94 -71.39 -24.57
CA GLU A 937 97.37 -70.56 -25.63
C GLU A 937 95.85 -70.32 -25.55
N ALA A 938 95.43 -69.35 -26.40
CA ALA A 938 94.08 -68.93 -26.83
C ALA A 938 93.30 -67.95 -25.93
#